data_AF-A0A7N6FFP2-F1
#
_entry.id   AF-A0A7N6FFP2-F1
#
_cell.length_a   1.000
_cell.length_b   1.000
_cell.length_c   1.000
_cell.angle_alpha   90.00
_cell.angle_beta   90.00
_cell.angle_gamma   90.00
#
_symmetry.space_group_name_H-M   'P 1'
#
loop_
_entity.id
_entity.type
_entity.pdbx_description
1 polymer ?
#
loop_
_entity_poly.entity_id
_entity_poly.type
_entity_poly.pdbx_seq_one_letter_code
_entity_poly.pdbx_strand_id
1 'polypeptide(L)'
;MGKSKTTKFRRPQFNDVGLPVNAVKEVDAEEDDGDDGCPAAELLEKLQSPSADMREFACASISRVVQQSQTIPGFLQRDAVRRLGPMLLDSSLAVRETATGALRNLSACGGQEVCEDMVKHDVMTPLTALLRECCAGFESGVMPMKDQKNVVEDVANEAVNLLWNLCESSSQALSVFNKSGLLDVVVQCLERHPHNVELAISAAHCLHTVTEDNPELLCSMNTAVLGALENVLLSSQPDMSYILLRTLAAGTLWNTKASLPAARQAQTLNAVLATLSQCLDLDAGTLIPELKQAEEARHRNAPAVTDTEDQAAGEFAVEEMDEEAPNQKRNGKSVKADYDFSDLVPRGKEELREAMALLTAQQTSLEIIVNMCCSDDPSDDEWEEESSSDESDMGPDSLCDGVSNLMSPLCLSAEVHGALINYSIPAKRVQSRALTCLHSILSSMDAESLGGPAALQDAAQHLSTLVFGAAEIPKDEEFLEAVISAMRSLLQMIASKNIPQCMTPQQLMSLSEAATRCDVVSVRVNAVAILGITGSTLAKEKGTAETLQMIGNALLAVATRDADLVVNGEALDALFDVFADGDEAETAAKNIQLLPALKALQPVFKAKIRKEGRGKYSPQQLCVLDNVKVNLRRFIGYLEKMVKK
;
A
#
# COMPACT_ATOMS: atom_id res chain seq x y z
N MET A 1 -9.18 6.28 25.55
CA MET A 1 -10.32 5.34 25.41
C MET A 1 -10.28 4.81 23.99
N GLY A 2 -10.19 3.49 23.82
CA GLY A 2 -10.02 2.86 22.50
C GLY A 2 -11.22 3.12 21.59
N LYS A 3 -10.95 3.40 20.31
CA LYS A 3 -11.98 3.51 19.27
C LYS A 3 -12.60 2.12 19.05
N SER A 4 -13.69 1.83 19.75
CA SER A 4 -14.57 0.71 19.45
C SER A 4 -15.07 0.82 18.02
N LYS A 5 -14.63 -0.09 17.13
CA LYS A 5 -15.30 -0.28 15.84
C LYS A 5 -16.71 -0.80 16.12
N THR A 6 -17.71 -0.08 15.61
CA THR A 6 -19.14 -0.31 15.83
C THR A 6 -19.54 -1.74 15.50
N THR A 7 -20.15 -2.43 16.47
CA THR A 7 -20.74 -3.77 16.30
C THR A 7 -21.91 -3.72 15.32
N LYS A 8 -21.69 -4.08 14.05
CA LYS A 8 -22.80 -4.39 13.14
C LYS A 8 -23.46 -5.68 13.60
N PHE A 9 -24.73 -5.59 14.01
CA PHE A 9 -25.58 -6.75 14.28
C PHE A 9 -25.52 -7.75 13.11
N ARG A 10 -25.03 -8.98 13.35
CA ARG A 10 -25.13 -10.09 12.38
C ARG A 10 -26.61 -10.41 12.16
N ARG A 11 -27.06 -10.38 10.91
CA ARG A 11 -28.37 -10.94 10.52
C ARG A 11 -28.35 -12.47 10.65
N PRO A 12 -29.42 -13.12 11.14
CA PRO A 12 -29.50 -14.58 11.20
C PRO A 12 -29.39 -15.18 9.80
N GLN A 13 -28.49 -16.14 9.62
CA GLN A 13 -28.37 -16.91 8.39
C GLN A 13 -29.45 -18.02 8.37
N PHE A 14 -30.03 -18.22 7.19
CA PHE A 14 -30.97 -19.30 6.90
C PHE A 14 -30.37 -20.15 5.78
N ASN A 15 -30.53 -21.47 5.87
CA ASN A 15 -30.05 -22.44 4.87
C ASN A 15 -30.93 -22.38 3.61
N ASP A 16 -30.55 -23.05 2.51
CA ASP A 16 -31.28 -23.07 1.21
C ASP A 16 -32.74 -23.56 1.27
N VAL A 17 -33.22 -24.00 2.45
CA VAL A 17 -34.61 -24.42 2.71
C VAL A 17 -35.33 -23.46 3.68
N GLY A 18 -34.74 -22.31 4.03
CA GLY A 18 -35.39 -21.25 4.80
C GLY A 18 -35.56 -21.49 6.30
N LEU A 19 -34.75 -22.36 6.91
CA LEU A 19 -34.76 -22.60 8.36
C LEU A 19 -33.56 -21.94 9.07
N PRO A 20 -33.72 -21.40 10.28
CA PRO A 20 -32.64 -20.77 11.03
C PRO A 20 -31.65 -21.82 11.56
N VAL A 21 -30.35 -21.55 11.42
CA VAL A 21 -29.25 -22.52 11.63
C VAL A 21 -29.16 -23.08 13.07
N ASN A 22 -29.80 -22.44 14.07
CA ASN A 22 -29.65 -22.81 15.49
C ASN A 22 -30.84 -23.59 16.08
N ALA A 23 -31.24 -24.70 15.47
CA ALA A 23 -32.26 -25.55 16.09
C ALA A 23 -32.17 -27.03 15.68
N VAL A 24 -31.16 -27.78 16.15
CA VAL A 24 -31.36 -29.16 16.67
C VAL A 24 -30.28 -29.52 17.71
N LYS A 25 -30.75 -29.64 18.96
CA LYS A 25 -30.30 -30.38 20.15
C LYS A 25 -28.89 -31.00 20.27
N GLU A 26 -28.28 -30.64 21.40
CA GLU A 26 -27.50 -31.49 22.32
C GLU A 26 -27.80 -33.00 22.18
N VAL A 27 -26.78 -33.76 21.79
CA VAL A 27 -26.61 -35.16 22.16
C VAL A 27 -25.13 -35.38 22.43
N ASP A 28 -24.87 -36.17 23.47
CA ASP A 28 -23.65 -36.44 24.22
C ASP A 28 -22.31 -36.55 23.47
N ALA A 29 -21.27 -36.29 24.26
CA ALA A 29 -19.86 -36.41 23.97
C ALA A 29 -19.46 -37.71 23.22
N GLU A 30 -18.78 -37.53 22.11
CA GLU A 30 -17.66 -38.38 21.74
C GLU A 30 -16.46 -37.45 21.48
N GLU A 31 -15.40 -37.68 22.24
CA GLU A 31 -14.07 -37.12 22.04
C GLU A 31 -13.61 -37.50 20.63
N ASP A 32 -13.72 -36.58 19.68
CA ASP A 32 -13.01 -36.72 18.39
C ASP A 32 -11.56 -36.32 18.64
N ASP A 33 -10.76 -37.35 18.88
CA ASP A 33 -9.32 -37.34 19.07
C ASP A 33 -8.64 -36.81 17.79
N GLY A 34 -8.65 -35.50 17.60
CA GLY A 34 -7.96 -34.79 16.52
C GLY A 34 -6.47 -34.57 16.78
N ASP A 35 -5.81 -35.47 17.51
CA ASP A 35 -4.41 -35.29 17.96
C ASP A 35 -3.35 -35.81 16.97
N ASP A 36 -3.72 -36.59 15.95
CA ASP A 36 -2.73 -37.38 15.18
C ASP A 36 -1.97 -36.60 14.08
N GLY A 37 -1.88 -35.27 14.17
CA GLY A 37 -1.20 -34.45 13.16
C GLY A 37 -0.58 -33.12 13.59
N CYS A 38 -0.72 -32.70 14.85
CA CYS A 38 -0.15 -31.43 15.33
C CYS A 38 1.08 -31.68 16.21
N PRO A 39 2.30 -31.27 15.81
CA PRO A 39 3.51 -31.49 16.60
C PRO A 39 3.55 -30.66 17.91
N ALA A 40 2.48 -29.93 18.23
CA ALA A 40 2.42 -29.01 19.36
C ALA A 40 2.63 -29.71 20.71
N ALA A 41 2.06 -30.91 20.93
CA ALA A 41 2.21 -31.63 22.19
C ALA A 41 3.68 -32.01 22.44
N GLU A 42 4.31 -32.69 21.47
CA GLU A 42 5.70 -33.15 21.57
C GLU A 42 6.68 -31.98 21.78
N LEU A 43 6.50 -30.89 21.03
CA LEU A 43 7.38 -29.72 21.12
C LEU A 43 7.22 -29.01 22.47
N LEU A 44 5.99 -28.86 22.98
CA LEU A 44 5.73 -28.21 24.27
C LEU A 44 6.18 -29.05 25.48
N GLU A 45 6.28 -30.37 25.34
CA GLU A 45 6.88 -31.25 26.35
C GLU A 45 8.40 -31.08 26.40
N LYS A 46 9.06 -30.98 25.24
CA LYS A 46 10.53 -30.80 25.15
C LYS A 46 11.04 -29.52 25.81
N LEU A 47 10.18 -28.49 25.96
CA LEU A 47 10.49 -27.28 26.74
C LEU A 47 10.81 -27.56 28.21
N GLN A 48 10.34 -28.67 28.78
CA GLN A 48 10.62 -29.05 30.17
C GLN A 48 11.93 -29.85 30.34
N SER A 49 12.65 -30.09 29.24
CA SER A 49 13.91 -30.84 29.27
C SER A 49 14.97 -30.15 30.13
N PRO A 50 15.77 -30.89 30.91
CA PRO A 50 16.92 -30.31 31.61
C PRO A 50 18.02 -29.83 30.64
N SER A 51 18.06 -30.37 29.41
CA SER A 51 19.04 -29.99 28.39
C SER A 51 18.65 -28.66 27.72
N ALA A 52 19.56 -27.69 27.76
CA ALA A 52 19.37 -26.39 27.11
C ALA A 52 19.19 -26.54 25.59
N ASP A 53 20.01 -27.38 24.95
CA ASP A 53 19.96 -27.65 23.50
C ASP A 53 18.59 -28.21 23.08
N MET A 54 17.96 -29.02 23.93
CA MET A 54 16.63 -29.59 23.66
C MET A 54 15.53 -28.54 23.79
N ARG A 55 15.65 -27.63 24.77
CA ARG A 55 14.71 -26.50 24.93
C ARG A 55 14.84 -25.53 23.78
N GLU A 56 16.07 -25.19 23.39
CA GLU A 56 16.37 -24.33 22.24
C GLU A 56 15.79 -24.92 20.96
N PHE A 57 16.05 -26.21 20.69
CA PHE A 57 15.48 -26.92 19.54
C PHE A 57 13.95 -26.87 19.54
N ALA A 58 13.32 -27.09 20.69
CA ALA A 58 11.87 -27.03 20.82
C ALA A 58 11.35 -25.61 20.52
N CYS A 59 11.94 -24.57 21.12
CA CYS A 59 11.59 -23.17 20.85
C CYS A 59 11.76 -22.79 19.38
N ALA A 60 12.88 -23.15 18.75
CA ALA A 60 13.15 -22.89 17.34
C ALA A 60 12.13 -23.60 16.43
N SER A 61 11.80 -24.85 16.76
CA SER A 61 10.79 -25.63 16.02
C SER A 61 9.41 -25.00 16.15
N ILE A 62 9.02 -24.58 17.35
CA ILE A 62 7.75 -23.86 17.59
C ILE A 62 7.75 -22.56 16.78
N SER A 63 8.82 -21.76 16.85
CA SER A 63 8.95 -20.49 16.12
C SER A 63 8.74 -20.66 14.61
N ARG A 64 9.20 -21.77 14.02
CA ARG A 64 8.97 -22.10 12.61
C ARG A 64 7.52 -22.53 12.34
N VAL A 65 6.96 -23.40 13.18
CA VAL A 65 5.61 -23.96 12.97
C VAL A 65 4.54 -22.88 13.10
N VAL A 66 4.64 -21.98 14.09
CA VAL A 66 3.63 -20.95 14.35
C VAL A 66 3.55 -19.86 13.27
N GLN A 67 4.49 -19.80 12.32
CA GLN A 67 4.37 -18.95 11.13
C GLN A 67 3.20 -19.39 10.23
N GLN A 68 2.77 -20.64 10.37
CA GLN A 68 1.60 -21.18 9.72
C GLN A 68 0.37 -20.99 10.63
N SER A 69 -0.46 -20.00 10.32
CA SER A 69 -1.58 -19.58 11.17
C SER A 69 -2.57 -20.69 11.52
N GLN A 70 -2.72 -21.72 10.66
CA GLN A 70 -3.55 -22.89 10.92
C GLN A 70 -3.07 -23.75 12.10
N THR A 71 -1.79 -23.65 12.49
CA THR A 71 -1.21 -24.44 13.58
C THR A 71 -1.38 -23.77 14.95
N ILE A 72 -1.54 -22.45 14.97
CA ILE A 72 -1.61 -21.62 16.18
C ILE A 72 -2.70 -22.11 17.16
N PRO A 73 -3.95 -22.42 16.73
CA PRO A 73 -4.98 -22.89 17.66
C PRO A 73 -4.55 -24.13 18.46
N GLY A 74 -3.82 -25.07 17.84
CA GLY A 74 -3.34 -26.29 18.50
C GLY A 74 -2.31 -26.01 19.60
N PHE A 75 -1.48 -24.98 19.43
CA PHE A 75 -0.54 -24.50 20.45
C PHE A 75 -1.25 -23.77 21.58
N LEU A 76 -2.20 -22.89 21.26
CA LEU A 76 -2.94 -22.12 22.27
C LEU A 76 -3.79 -23.01 23.17
N GLN A 77 -4.46 -24.02 22.60
CA GLN A 77 -5.21 -25.03 23.37
C GLN A 77 -4.35 -25.79 24.39
N ARG A 78 -3.02 -25.84 24.19
CA ARG A 78 -2.05 -26.54 25.04
C ARG A 78 -1.22 -25.59 25.92
N ASP A 79 -1.72 -24.38 26.15
CA ASP A 79 -1.09 -23.35 27.00
C ASP A 79 0.33 -22.95 26.53
N ALA A 80 0.59 -22.92 25.22
CA ALA A 80 1.91 -22.59 24.68
C ALA A 80 2.48 -21.28 25.23
N VAL A 81 1.65 -20.24 25.37
CA VAL A 81 2.03 -18.94 25.94
C VAL A 81 2.58 -19.08 27.36
N ARG A 82 1.90 -19.85 28.23
CA ARG A 82 2.32 -20.05 29.63
C ARG A 82 3.58 -20.89 29.74
N ARG A 83 3.86 -21.76 28.76
CA ARG A 83 5.06 -22.60 28.72
C ARG A 83 6.26 -21.84 28.15
N LEU A 84 6.06 -20.99 27.15
CA LEU A 84 7.11 -20.19 26.52
C LEU A 84 7.48 -18.95 27.35
N GLY A 85 6.51 -18.31 28.02
CA GLY A 85 6.75 -17.09 28.82
C GLY A 85 7.92 -17.20 29.81
N PRO A 86 8.02 -18.26 30.64
CA PRO A 86 9.15 -18.46 31.55
C PRO A 86 10.51 -18.67 30.85
N MET A 87 10.52 -19.15 29.61
CA MET A 87 11.77 -19.40 28.85
C MET A 87 12.49 -18.11 28.46
N LEU A 88 11.82 -16.95 28.51
CA LEU A 88 12.45 -15.64 28.34
C LEU A 88 13.52 -15.37 29.42
N LEU A 89 13.44 -16.07 30.56
CA LEU A 89 14.38 -15.96 31.67
C LEU A 89 15.23 -17.23 31.86
N ASP A 90 15.34 -18.08 30.84
CA ASP A 90 16.15 -19.30 30.88
C ASP A 90 17.63 -19.00 31.21
N SER A 91 18.41 -19.96 31.70
CA SER A 91 19.85 -19.71 31.94
C SER A 91 20.67 -19.62 30.64
N SER A 92 20.19 -20.20 29.54
CA SER A 92 20.83 -20.16 28.23
C SER A 92 20.30 -19.00 27.38
N LEU A 93 21.20 -18.14 26.88
CA LEU A 93 20.84 -17.05 25.97
C LEU A 93 20.21 -17.56 24.66
N ALA A 94 20.64 -18.71 24.15
CA ALA A 94 20.09 -19.30 22.93
C ALA A 94 18.63 -19.76 23.12
N VAL A 95 18.30 -20.29 24.30
CA VAL A 95 16.90 -20.61 24.66
C VAL A 95 16.08 -19.33 24.77
N ARG A 96 16.63 -18.26 25.37
CA ARG A 96 15.93 -16.96 25.44
C ARG A 96 15.66 -16.39 24.05
N GLU A 97 16.64 -16.38 23.16
CA GLU A 97 16.50 -15.89 21.78
C GLU A 97 15.38 -16.65 21.07
N THR A 98 15.47 -17.98 21.03
CA THR A 98 14.53 -18.84 20.31
C THR A 98 13.13 -18.83 20.93
N ALA A 99 13.00 -18.79 22.26
CA ALA A 99 11.71 -18.69 22.93
C ALA A 99 11.02 -17.35 22.67
N THR A 100 11.79 -16.26 22.71
CA THR A 100 11.29 -14.92 22.42
C THR A 100 10.86 -14.82 20.96
N GLY A 101 11.67 -15.35 20.03
CA GLY A 101 11.31 -15.46 18.61
C GLY A 101 10.08 -16.33 18.36
N ALA A 102 9.85 -17.38 19.15
CA ALA A 102 8.63 -18.19 19.08
C ALA A 102 7.39 -17.38 19.51
N LEU A 103 7.46 -16.65 20.62
CA LEU A 103 6.37 -15.75 21.05
C LEU A 103 6.15 -14.60 20.07
N ARG A 104 7.22 -14.04 19.49
CA ARG A 104 7.15 -12.97 18.48
C ARG A 104 6.42 -13.42 17.21
N ASN A 105 6.71 -14.62 16.71
CA ASN A 105 5.98 -15.17 15.56
C ASN A 105 4.54 -15.54 15.94
N LEU A 106 4.32 -16.06 17.14
CA LEU A 106 2.97 -16.40 17.63
C LEU A 106 2.08 -15.14 17.74
N SER A 107 2.63 -14.00 18.19
CA SER A 107 1.90 -12.73 18.26
C SER A 107 1.66 -12.13 16.87
N ALA A 108 2.67 -12.11 15.99
CA ALA A 108 2.55 -11.59 14.63
C ALA A 108 1.54 -12.38 13.79
N CYS A 109 1.64 -13.71 13.78
CA CYS A 109 0.79 -14.58 12.95
C CYS A 109 -0.57 -14.90 13.59
N GLY A 110 -0.69 -14.75 14.92
CA GLY A 110 -1.92 -14.98 15.67
C GLY A 110 -2.88 -13.80 15.71
N GLY A 111 -2.39 -12.59 15.44
CA GLY A 111 -3.18 -11.37 15.46
C GLY A 111 -3.61 -10.92 16.86
N GLN A 112 -4.55 -9.97 16.91
CA GLN A 112 -4.90 -9.24 18.14
C GLN A 112 -5.33 -10.15 19.30
N GLU A 113 -6.15 -11.17 19.04
CA GLU A 113 -6.67 -12.06 20.10
C GLU A 113 -5.53 -12.79 20.83
N VAL A 114 -4.48 -13.17 20.10
CA VAL A 114 -3.32 -13.86 20.68
C VAL A 114 -2.46 -12.89 21.49
N CYS A 115 -2.25 -11.66 21.01
CA CYS A 115 -1.56 -10.62 21.78
C CYS A 115 -2.29 -10.31 23.10
N GLU A 116 -3.61 -10.19 23.08
CA GLU A 116 -4.42 -9.98 24.28
C GLU A 116 -4.30 -11.15 25.27
N ASP A 117 -4.34 -12.40 24.77
CA ASP A 117 -4.15 -13.59 25.60
C ASP A 117 -2.74 -13.67 26.21
N MET A 118 -1.69 -13.31 25.46
CA MET A 118 -0.33 -13.19 25.97
C MET A 118 -0.21 -12.20 27.13
N VAL A 119 -0.82 -11.02 27.00
CA VAL A 119 -0.82 -10.01 28.05
C VAL A 119 -1.60 -10.51 29.28
N LYS A 120 -2.73 -11.19 29.07
CA LYS A 120 -3.53 -11.81 30.14
C LYS A 120 -2.77 -12.92 30.88
N HIS A 121 -1.87 -13.60 30.18
CA HIS A 121 -0.95 -14.60 30.75
C HIS A 121 0.37 -14.02 31.25
N ASP A 122 0.44 -12.70 31.44
CA ASP A 122 1.55 -11.99 32.09
C ASP A 122 2.91 -12.15 31.36
N VAL A 123 2.91 -12.28 30.02
CA VAL A 123 4.15 -12.31 29.22
C VAL A 123 4.95 -11.01 29.34
N MET A 124 4.29 -9.88 29.61
CA MET A 124 4.94 -8.58 29.75
C MET A 124 5.94 -8.52 30.92
N THR A 125 5.71 -9.27 32.00
CA THR A 125 6.60 -9.30 33.18
C THR A 125 7.97 -9.92 32.88
N PRO A 126 8.09 -11.18 32.39
CA PRO A 126 9.37 -11.75 31.99
C PRO A 126 10.00 -11.01 30.80
N LEU A 127 9.19 -10.46 29.87
CA LEU A 127 9.71 -9.64 28.77
C LEU A 127 10.39 -8.36 29.26
N THR A 128 9.76 -7.66 30.21
CA THR A 128 10.34 -6.44 30.83
C THR A 128 11.65 -6.75 31.57
N ALA A 129 11.70 -7.87 32.29
CA ALA A 129 12.91 -8.30 32.97
C ALA A 129 14.05 -8.63 31.99
N LEU A 130 13.72 -9.37 30.92
CA LEU A 130 14.66 -9.73 29.86
C LEU A 130 15.27 -8.49 29.18
N LEU A 131 14.44 -7.54 28.77
CA LEU A 131 14.90 -6.31 28.10
C LEU A 131 15.84 -5.50 29.00
N ARG A 132 15.51 -5.36 30.29
CA ARG A 132 16.36 -4.65 31.25
C ARG A 132 17.70 -5.35 31.45
N GLU A 133 17.71 -6.67 31.52
CA GLU A 133 18.94 -7.47 31.62
C GLU A 133 19.81 -7.31 30.37
N CYS A 134 19.20 -7.34 29.18
CA CYS A 134 19.92 -7.15 27.92
C CYS A 134 20.55 -5.75 27.84
N CYS A 135 19.79 -4.70 28.16
CA CYS A 135 20.30 -3.33 28.14
C CYS A 135 21.42 -3.10 29.17
N ALA A 136 21.31 -3.67 30.38
CA ALA A 136 22.41 -3.65 31.35
C ALA A 136 23.68 -4.37 30.82
N GLY A 137 23.51 -5.36 29.95
CA GLY A 137 24.59 -6.05 29.26
C GLY A 137 25.30 -5.22 28.19
N PHE A 138 24.67 -4.17 27.64
CA PHE A 138 25.28 -3.32 26.60
C PHE A 138 26.49 -2.53 27.12
N GLU A 139 26.48 -2.11 28.39
CA GLU A 139 27.57 -1.34 29.02
C GLU A 139 28.81 -2.20 29.35
N SER A 140 28.65 -3.52 29.46
CA SER A 140 29.73 -4.46 29.83
C SER A 140 30.58 -4.94 28.65
N GLY A 141 30.22 -4.55 27.42
CA GLY A 141 30.83 -5.03 26.19
C GLY A 141 32.21 -4.43 25.92
N VAL A 142 33.27 -5.22 26.17
CA VAL A 142 34.53 -5.09 25.41
C VAL A 142 34.16 -5.12 23.92
N MET A 143 34.60 -4.11 23.16
CA MET A 143 34.25 -4.00 21.74
C MET A 143 34.49 -5.34 21.03
N PRO A 144 33.45 -5.99 20.47
CA PRO A 144 33.63 -7.24 19.75
C PRO A 144 34.53 -6.96 18.54
N MET A 145 35.45 -7.89 18.25
CA MET A 145 36.14 -7.88 16.96
C MET A 145 35.09 -7.96 15.84
N LYS A 146 35.42 -7.41 14.67
CA LYS A 146 34.52 -7.03 13.56
C LYS A 146 33.58 -8.12 12.99
N ASP A 147 33.59 -9.35 13.53
CA ASP A 147 32.82 -10.51 13.07
C ASP A 147 32.15 -11.32 14.21
N GLN A 148 32.14 -10.83 15.46
CA GLN A 148 31.53 -11.57 16.58
C GLN A 148 30.12 -11.07 16.87
N LYS A 149 29.11 -11.89 16.53
CA LYS A 149 27.68 -11.63 16.82
C LYS A 149 27.46 -11.45 18.32
N ASN A 150 26.81 -10.36 18.69
CA ASN A 150 26.45 -10.10 20.08
C ASN A 150 25.11 -10.78 20.39
N VAL A 151 25.17 -12.00 20.91
CA VAL A 151 23.98 -12.82 21.24
C VAL A 151 23.01 -12.06 22.17
N VAL A 152 23.50 -11.16 23.03
CA VAL A 152 22.64 -10.33 23.90
C VAL A 152 21.82 -9.34 23.08
N GLU A 153 22.39 -8.76 22.03
CA GLU A 153 21.66 -7.87 21.11
C GLU A 153 20.68 -8.65 20.22
N ASP A 154 21.00 -9.89 19.82
CA ASP A 154 20.07 -10.77 19.10
C ASP A 154 18.83 -11.08 19.96
N VAL A 155 19.03 -11.42 21.24
CA VAL A 155 17.94 -11.62 22.21
C VAL A 155 17.13 -10.33 22.41
N ALA A 156 17.80 -9.17 22.54
CA ALA A 156 17.14 -7.88 22.66
C ALA A 156 16.29 -7.56 21.42
N ASN A 157 16.77 -7.90 20.23
CA ASN A 157 16.06 -7.68 18.98
C ASN A 157 14.75 -8.46 18.93
N GLU A 158 14.77 -9.76 19.27
CA GLU A 158 13.55 -10.57 19.36
C GLU A 158 12.59 -10.02 20.43
N ALA A 159 13.12 -9.56 21.57
CA ALA A 159 12.33 -9.03 22.67
C ALA A 159 11.66 -7.70 22.32
N VAL A 160 12.35 -6.80 21.61
CA VAL A 160 11.78 -5.52 21.15
C VAL A 160 10.68 -5.77 20.11
N ASN A 161 10.87 -6.70 19.17
CA ASN A 161 9.83 -7.04 18.19
C ASN A 161 8.59 -7.69 18.85
N LEU A 162 8.79 -8.55 19.85
CA LEU A 162 7.66 -9.06 20.64
C LEU A 162 6.94 -7.92 21.37
N LEU A 163 7.69 -7.01 22.01
CA LEU A 163 7.12 -5.86 22.71
C LEU A 163 6.31 -4.97 21.77
N TRP A 164 6.83 -4.74 20.56
CA TRP A 164 6.17 -3.97 19.52
C TRP A 164 4.83 -4.59 19.13
N ASN A 165 4.81 -5.88 18.76
CA ASN A 165 3.57 -6.60 18.41
C ASN A 165 2.51 -6.51 19.51
N LEU A 166 2.92 -6.67 20.77
CA LEU A 166 2.02 -6.61 21.92
C LEU A 166 1.48 -5.19 22.13
N CYS A 167 2.31 -4.16 22.00
CA CYS A 167 1.89 -2.76 22.17
C CYS A 167 0.99 -2.27 21.04
N GLU A 168 1.22 -2.70 19.81
CA GLU A 168 0.36 -2.39 18.66
C GLU A 168 -1.04 -2.99 18.83
N SER A 169 -1.09 -4.23 19.33
CA SER A 169 -2.34 -5.00 19.41
C SER A 169 -3.07 -4.90 20.75
N SER A 170 -2.47 -4.37 21.81
CA SER A 170 -3.06 -4.37 23.15
C SER A 170 -2.86 -3.07 23.93
N SER A 171 -3.98 -2.39 24.22
CA SER A 171 -3.99 -1.23 25.12
C SER A 171 -3.51 -1.56 26.55
N GLN A 172 -3.68 -2.81 26.99
CA GLN A 172 -3.15 -3.24 28.28
C GLN A 172 -1.62 -3.37 28.24
N ALA A 173 -1.05 -3.86 27.14
CA ALA A 173 0.41 -3.86 26.94
C ALA A 173 0.96 -2.43 26.97
N LEU A 174 0.32 -1.48 26.27
CA LEU A 174 0.69 -0.05 26.33
C LEU A 174 0.66 0.51 27.76
N SER A 175 -0.36 0.17 28.55
CA SER A 175 -0.41 0.60 29.96
C SER A 175 0.73 0.01 30.80
N VAL A 176 1.11 -1.25 30.56
CA VAL A 176 2.24 -1.89 31.23
C VAL A 176 3.56 -1.27 30.77
N PHE A 177 3.70 -0.97 29.48
CA PHE A 177 4.86 -0.27 28.91
C PHE A 177 5.13 1.07 29.61
N ASN A 178 4.09 1.90 29.73
CA ASN A 178 4.15 3.21 30.39
C ASN A 178 4.54 3.06 31.87
N LYS A 179 3.84 2.22 32.62
CA LYS A 179 4.08 2.00 34.07
C LYS A 179 5.44 1.40 34.37
N SER A 180 5.97 0.58 33.47
CA SER A 180 7.24 -0.11 33.65
C SER A 180 8.44 0.73 33.18
N GLY A 181 8.22 1.94 32.66
CA GLY A 181 9.29 2.81 32.17
C GLY A 181 10.10 2.18 31.03
N LEU A 182 9.44 1.43 30.14
CA LEU A 182 10.12 0.76 29.03
C LEU A 182 10.63 1.71 27.95
N LEU A 183 10.19 2.98 27.94
CA LEU A 183 10.68 4.00 27.02
C LEU A 183 12.21 4.10 27.01
N ASP A 184 12.83 4.28 28.19
CA ASP A 184 14.27 4.45 28.30
C ASP A 184 15.04 3.19 27.87
N VAL A 185 14.42 2.02 28.03
CA VAL A 185 14.99 0.72 27.62
C VAL A 185 14.98 0.60 26.09
N VAL A 186 13.87 0.94 25.44
CA VAL A 186 13.77 0.93 23.98
C VAL A 186 14.68 1.99 23.35
N VAL A 187 14.83 3.16 23.98
CA VAL A 187 15.77 4.20 23.52
C VAL A 187 17.22 3.73 23.59
N GLN A 188 17.62 2.99 24.63
CA GLN A 188 18.96 2.37 24.68
C GLN A 188 19.19 1.37 23.54
N CYS A 189 18.16 0.64 23.10
CA CYS A 189 18.23 -0.21 21.91
C CYS A 189 18.39 0.62 20.63
N LEU A 190 17.67 1.74 20.50
CA LEU A 190 17.79 2.67 19.37
C LEU A 190 19.21 3.23 19.24
N GLU A 191 19.85 3.57 20.36
CA GLU A 191 21.22 4.11 20.40
C GLU A 191 22.29 3.11 19.91
N ARG A 192 21.94 1.83 19.72
CA ARG A 192 22.83 0.82 19.12
C ARG A 192 23.00 0.94 17.62
N HIS A 193 22.26 1.84 16.95
CA HIS A 193 22.27 1.99 15.49
C HIS A 193 23.65 2.01 14.81
N PRO A 194 24.75 2.59 15.37
CA PRO A 194 26.05 2.59 14.69
C PRO A 194 26.68 1.20 14.55
N HIS A 195 26.28 0.25 15.39
CA HIS A 195 26.85 -1.10 15.45
C HIS A 195 25.83 -2.18 15.09
N ASN A 196 24.55 -1.92 15.35
CA ASN A 196 23.45 -2.86 15.10
C ASN A 196 22.22 -2.07 14.63
N VAL A 197 22.10 -1.93 13.31
CA VAL A 197 20.98 -1.21 12.69
C VAL A 197 19.67 -1.99 12.79
N GLU A 198 19.71 -3.33 12.78
CA GLU A 198 18.51 -4.17 12.88
C GLU A 198 17.79 -3.95 14.22
N LEU A 199 18.52 -4.03 15.33
CA LEU A 199 17.98 -3.73 16.66
C LEU A 199 17.43 -2.30 16.77
N ALA A 200 18.14 -1.34 16.17
CA ALA A 200 17.70 0.04 16.18
C ALA A 200 16.41 0.26 15.36
N ILE A 201 16.25 -0.44 14.22
CA ILE A 201 15.02 -0.40 13.42
C ILE A 201 13.85 -0.97 14.21
N SER A 202 14.01 -2.14 14.83
CA SER A 202 12.97 -2.73 15.69
C SER A 202 12.59 -1.80 16.85
N ALA A 203 13.59 -1.14 17.47
CA ALA A 203 13.34 -0.13 18.50
C ALA A 203 12.59 1.10 17.94
N ALA A 204 12.94 1.56 16.75
CA ALA A 204 12.28 2.69 16.11
C ALA A 204 10.83 2.38 15.70
N HIS A 205 10.55 1.17 15.20
CA HIS A 205 9.19 0.69 14.96
C HIS A 205 8.36 0.70 16.25
N CYS A 206 8.91 0.09 17.31
CA CYS A 206 8.26 0.10 18.62
C CYS A 206 7.98 1.53 19.10
N LEU A 207 8.96 2.45 19.03
CA LEU A 207 8.81 3.84 19.44
C LEU A 207 7.77 4.60 18.61
N HIS A 208 7.77 4.42 17.30
CA HIS A 208 6.79 5.05 16.43
C HIS A 208 5.36 4.64 16.80
N THR A 209 5.12 3.33 17.00
CA THR A 209 3.83 2.80 17.43
C THR A 209 3.41 3.26 18.83
N VAL A 210 4.28 3.14 19.84
CA VAL A 210 3.88 3.47 21.23
C VAL A 210 3.70 4.97 21.47
N THR A 211 4.23 5.83 20.59
CA THR A 211 4.04 7.29 20.67
C THR A 211 2.80 7.77 19.95
N GLU A 212 2.18 6.94 19.10
CA GLU A 212 0.92 7.26 18.44
C GLU A 212 -0.24 7.24 19.45
N ASP A 213 -1.02 8.32 19.52
CA ASP A 213 -2.19 8.46 20.39
C ASP A 213 -1.98 8.11 21.89
N ASN A 214 -0.77 8.31 22.42
CA ASN A 214 -0.40 7.93 23.79
C ASN A 214 0.00 9.13 24.68
N PRO A 215 -0.97 9.93 25.19
CA PRO A 215 -0.69 11.14 25.95
C PRO A 215 0.07 10.90 27.26
N GLU A 216 -0.07 9.72 27.88
CA GLU A 216 0.66 9.35 29.10
C GLU A 216 2.17 9.27 28.82
N LEU A 217 2.54 8.62 27.70
CA LEU A 217 3.94 8.53 27.26
C LEU A 217 4.47 9.87 26.74
N LEU A 218 3.65 10.63 26.01
CA LEU A 218 4.05 11.94 25.50
C LEU A 218 4.39 12.94 26.63
N CYS A 219 3.78 12.78 27.80
CA CYS A 219 4.13 13.54 29.01
C CYS A 219 5.49 13.14 29.62
N SER A 220 5.99 11.93 29.36
CA SER A 220 7.26 11.43 29.91
C SER A 220 8.47 11.67 28.98
N MET A 221 8.25 12.25 27.80
CA MET A 221 9.31 12.63 26.86
C MET A 221 10.29 13.62 27.51
N ASN A 222 11.58 13.30 27.40
CA ASN A 222 12.67 14.10 27.99
C ASN A 222 13.73 14.44 26.94
N THR A 223 14.71 15.27 27.31
CA THR A 223 15.76 15.73 26.40
C THR A 223 16.70 14.61 25.93
N ALA A 224 16.87 13.54 26.70
CA ALA A 224 17.70 12.41 26.29
C ALA A 224 17.03 11.61 25.17
N VAL A 225 15.73 11.32 25.29
CA VAL A 225 14.94 10.65 24.25
C VAL A 225 14.95 11.45 22.94
N LEU A 226 14.72 12.76 23.02
CA LEU A 226 14.77 13.63 21.85
C LEU A 226 16.18 13.67 21.23
N GLY A 227 17.22 13.74 22.05
CA GLY A 227 18.61 13.70 21.58
C GLY A 227 18.97 12.40 20.87
N ALA A 228 18.47 11.25 21.33
CA ALA A 228 18.67 9.97 20.66
C ALA A 228 17.98 9.95 19.27
N LEU A 229 16.75 10.45 19.16
CA LEU A 229 16.02 10.56 17.89
C LEU A 229 16.71 11.54 16.92
N GLU A 230 17.17 12.68 17.41
CA GLU A 230 17.94 13.66 16.62
C GLU A 230 19.25 13.06 16.10
N ASN A 231 19.98 12.29 16.93
CA ASN A 231 21.19 11.59 16.51
C ASN A 231 20.92 10.60 15.37
N VAL A 232 19.79 9.89 15.41
CA VAL A 232 19.37 8.99 14.33
C VAL A 232 19.08 9.78 13.05
N LEU A 233 18.33 10.88 13.12
CA LEU A 233 18.05 11.75 11.96
C LEU A 233 19.33 12.30 11.32
N LEU A 234 20.35 12.60 12.13
CA LEU A 234 21.65 13.12 11.67
C LEU A 234 22.59 12.05 11.11
N SER A 235 22.22 10.77 11.19
CA SER A 235 23.02 9.69 10.59
C SER A 235 23.14 9.89 9.07
N SER A 236 24.33 9.60 8.50
CA SER A 236 24.66 9.88 7.10
C SER A 236 24.83 8.64 6.22
N GLN A 237 24.53 7.44 6.76
CA GLN A 237 24.67 6.20 6.00
C GLN A 237 23.64 6.14 4.85
N PRO A 238 24.05 5.67 3.66
CA PRO A 238 23.20 5.66 2.47
C PRO A 238 22.31 4.42 2.36
N ASP A 239 22.52 3.39 3.19
CA ASP A 239 21.80 2.12 3.12
C ASP A 239 20.29 2.32 3.35
N MET A 240 19.47 1.50 2.70
CA MET A 240 18.01 1.59 2.76
C MET A 240 17.51 1.29 4.18
N SER A 241 18.18 0.41 4.92
CA SER A 241 17.93 0.22 6.35
C SER A 241 18.09 1.51 7.16
N TYR A 242 19.09 2.35 6.84
CA TYR A 242 19.26 3.65 7.50
C TYR A 242 18.25 4.70 7.04
N ILE A 243 17.76 4.61 5.80
CA ILE A 243 16.63 5.42 5.33
C ILE A 243 15.37 5.08 6.14
N LEU A 244 15.04 3.79 6.29
CA LEU A 244 13.92 3.34 7.12
C LEU A 244 14.07 3.82 8.57
N LEU A 245 15.24 3.62 9.16
CA LEU A 245 15.52 4.04 10.54
C LEU A 245 15.27 5.55 10.74
N ARG A 246 15.77 6.40 9.84
CA ARG A 246 15.54 7.84 9.88
C ARG A 246 14.07 8.20 9.70
N THR A 247 13.36 7.52 8.80
CA THR A 247 11.92 7.72 8.60
C THR A 247 11.11 7.40 9.85
N LEU A 248 11.40 6.28 10.52
CA LEU A 248 10.72 5.89 11.76
C LEU A 248 10.99 6.90 12.89
N ALA A 249 12.25 7.32 13.06
CA ALA A 249 12.60 8.37 14.02
C ALA A 249 11.90 9.71 13.72
N ALA A 250 11.75 10.06 12.44
CA ALA A 250 10.99 11.24 12.01
C ALA A 250 9.50 11.10 12.39
N GLY A 251 8.90 9.92 12.23
CA GLY A 251 7.55 9.61 12.67
C GLY A 251 7.36 9.76 14.19
N THR A 252 8.27 9.20 14.99
CA THR A 252 8.28 9.37 16.45
C THR A 252 8.37 10.85 16.85
N LEU A 253 9.25 11.63 16.20
CA LEU A 253 9.36 13.07 16.45
C LEU A 253 8.09 13.84 16.05
N TRP A 254 7.42 13.43 14.97
CA TRP A 254 6.13 14.00 14.58
C TRP A 254 5.03 13.71 15.61
N ASN A 255 4.98 12.50 16.17
CA ASN A 255 4.02 12.14 17.22
C ASN A 255 4.26 12.93 18.51
N THR A 256 5.52 13.23 18.83
CA THR A 256 5.91 13.98 20.04
C THR A 256 5.86 15.50 19.90
N LYS A 257 5.55 16.04 18.71
CA LYS A 257 5.61 17.49 18.41
C LYS A 257 4.83 18.36 19.39
N ALA A 258 3.68 17.88 19.86
CA ALA A 258 2.80 18.64 20.76
C ALA A 258 3.44 18.83 22.15
N SER A 259 4.35 17.95 22.56
CA SER A 259 5.10 18.05 23.82
C SER A 259 6.29 19.01 23.75
N LEU A 260 6.66 19.50 22.56
CA LEU A 260 7.82 20.37 22.36
C LEU A 260 7.46 21.85 22.52
N PRO A 261 8.40 22.71 22.99
CA PRO A 261 8.22 24.17 22.94
C PRO A 261 8.09 24.66 21.49
N ALA A 262 7.25 25.67 21.23
CA ALA A 262 6.97 26.21 19.90
C ALA A 262 8.22 26.50 19.03
N ALA A 263 9.29 27.01 19.63
CA ALA A 263 10.55 27.28 18.94
C ALA A 263 11.21 26.00 18.36
N ARG A 264 11.09 24.86 19.04
CA ARG A 264 11.62 23.57 18.58
C ARG A 264 10.66 22.85 17.65
N GLN A 265 9.35 23.12 17.76
CA GLN A 265 8.35 22.50 16.88
C GLN A 265 8.63 22.81 15.40
N ALA A 266 8.90 24.08 15.07
CA ALA A 266 9.22 24.46 13.70
C ALA A 266 10.51 23.83 13.17
N GLN A 267 11.56 23.75 14.00
CA GLN A 267 12.82 23.10 13.63
C GLN A 267 12.64 21.59 13.43
N THR A 268 11.91 20.94 14.34
CA THR A 268 11.60 19.51 14.28
C THR A 268 10.78 19.19 13.04
N LEU A 269 9.74 19.99 12.76
CA LEU A 269 8.92 19.86 11.56
C LEU A 269 9.76 19.93 10.27
N ASN A 270 10.67 20.90 10.17
CA ASN A 270 11.54 20.99 9.01
C ASN A 270 12.48 19.77 8.89
N ALA A 271 13.06 19.31 10.00
CA ALA A 271 13.92 18.12 9.99
C ALA A 271 13.16 16.84 9.59
N VAL A 272 11.94 16.67 10.10
CA VAL A 272 11.05 15.57 9.73
C VAL A 272 10.75 15.64 8.23
N LEU A 273 10.24 16.76 7.72
CA LEU A 273 9.88 16.88 6.30
C LEU A 273 11.09 16.76 5.36
N ALA A 274 12.26 17.25 5.75
CA ALA A 274 13.49 17.03 5.00
C ALA A 274 13.80 15.53 4.86
N THR A 275 13.66 14.78 5.95
CA THR A 275 13.90 13.34 5.99
C THR A 275 12.90 12.58 5.12
N LEU A 276 11.61 12.90 5.25
CA LEU A 276 10.55 12.27 4.44
C LEU A 276 10.74 12.59 2.95
N SER A 277 11.08 13.83 2.61
CA SER A 277 11.38 14.22 1.23
C SER A 277 12.55 13.42 0.65
N GLN A 278 13.67 13.31 1.38
CA GLN A 278 14.83 12.53 0.96
C GLN A 278 14.48 11.06 0.73
N CYS A 279 13.67 10.46 1.60
CA CYS A 279 13.20 9.08 1.44
C CYS A 279 12.32 8.91 0.19
N LEU A 280 11.41 9.86 -0.06
CA LEU A 280 10.52 9.84 -1.22
C LEU A 280 11.22 10.17 -2.54
N ASP A 281 12.37 10.86 -2.49
CA ASP A 281 13.19 11.15 -3.65
C ASP A 281 13.92 9.91 -4.21
N LEU A 282 14.01 8.84 -3.45
CA LEU A 282 14.55 7.57 -3.92
C LEU A 282 13.62 6.92 -4.97
N ASP A 283 14.16 6.59 -6.14
CA ASP A 283 13.42 5.91 -7.20
C ASP A 283 13.44 4.39 -6.99
N ALA A 284 12.40 3.87 -6.33
CA ALA A 284 12.21 2.43 -6.14
C ALA A 284 12.12 1.65 -7.47
N GLY A 285 11.66 2.29 -8.56
CA GLY A 285 11.58 1.69 -9.89
C GLY A 285 12.95 1.39 -10.51
N THR A 286 13.97 2.14 -10.12
CA THR A 286 15.36 1.90 -10.52
C THR A 286 16.12 1.06 -9.49
N LEU A 287 15.98 1.37 -8.19
CA LEU A 287 16.76 0.74 -7.12
C LEU A 287 16.39 -0.74 -6.88
N ILE A 288 15.11 -1.12 -6.97
CA ILE A 288 14.70 -2.51 -6.74
C ILE A 288 15.25 -3.46 -7.83
N PRO A 289 15.17 -3.12 -9.13
CA PRO A 289 15.86 -3.90 -10.17
C PRO A 289 17.37 -4.00 -9.97
N GLU A 290 18.03 -2.95 -9.50
CA GLU A 290 19.47 -2.96 -9.19
C GLU A 290 19.80 -3.93 -8.05
N LEU A 291 19.04 -3.88 -6.95
CA LEU A 291 19.17 -4.82 -5.82
C LEU A 291 18.96 -6.26 -6.28
N LYS A 292 17.95 -6.51 -7.13
CA LYS A 292 17.72 -7.84 -7.70
C LYS A 292 18.89 -8.31 -8.57
N GLN A 293 19.47 -7.43 -9.38
CA GLN A 293 20.64 -7.78 -10.20
C GLN A 293 21.88 -8.09 -9.33
N ALA A 294 22.05 -7.36 -8.22
CA ALA A 294 23.11 -7.62 -7.25
C ALA A 294 22.92 -8.99 -6.57
N GLU A 295 21.70 -9.34 -6.17
CA GLU A 295 21.34 -10.66 -5.62
C GLU A 295 21.69 -11.79 -6.62
N GLU A 296 21.27 -11.64 -7.89
CA GLU A 296 21.59 -12.62 -8.94
C GLU A 296 23.10 -12.74 -9.21
N ALA A 297 23.85 -11.63 -9.14
CA ALA A 297 25.30 -11.63 -9.29
C ALA A 297 25.99 -12.32 -8.11
N ARG A 298 25.51 -12.11 -6.90
CA ARG A 298 25.99 -12.80 -5.68
C ARG A 298 25.75 -14.30 -5.77
N HIS A 299 24.57 -14.74 -6.20
CA HIS A 299 24.27 -16.16 -6.40
C HIS A 299 25.14 -16.81 -7.48
N ARG A 300 25.45 -16.10 -8.58
CA ARG A 300 26.35 -16.60 -9.63
C ARG A 300 27.81 -16.74 -9.17
N ASN A 301 28.24 -15.91 -8.22
CA ASN A 301 29.61 -15.87 -7.72
C ASN A 301 29.83 -16.67 -6.43
N ALA A 302 28.77 -17.21 -5.82
CA ALA A 302 28.88 -18.07 -4.67
C ALA A 302 29.57 -19.39 -5.05
N PRO A 303 30.61 -19.84 -4.32
CA PRO A 303 31.17 -21.17 -4.52
C PRO A 303 30.08 -22.21 -4.27
N ALA A 304 30.15 -23.36 -4.96
CA ALA A 304 29.29 -24.52 -4.69
C ALA A 304 29.62 -25.04 -3.28
N VAL A 305 29.01 -24.44 -2.26
CA VAL A 305 29.03 -24.93 -0.89
C VAL A 305 27.99 -26.04 -0.84
N THR A 306 28.43 -27.22 -0.41
CA THR A 306 27.56 -28.35 -0.08
C THR A 306 26.53 -27.89 0.94
N ASP A 307 25.26 -27.92 0.55
CA ASP A 307 24.10 -27.74 1.43
C ASP A 307 24.16 -28.77 2.57
N THR A 308 24.74 -28.39 3.71
CA THR A 308 24.58 -29.12 4.98
C THR A 308 23.58 -28.45 5.91
N GLU A 309 22.93 -27.35 5.50
CA GLU A 309 21.83 -26.73 6.25
C GLU A 309 20.47 -26.83 5.56
N ASP A 310 20.41 -27.21 4.27
CA ASP A 310 19.16 -27.49 3.53
C ASP A 310 18.87 -28.99 3.29
N GLN A 311 19.73 -29.90 3.76
CA GLN A 311 19.54 -31.36 3.67
C GLN A 311 18.90 -32.00 4.91
N ALA A 312 17.97 -31.31 5.57
CA ALA A 312 16.93 -31.95 6.39
C ALA A 312 15.54 -31.84 5.74
N ALA A 313 15.49 -31.46 4.45
CA ALA A 313 14.35 -31.63 3.58
C ALA A 313 14.38 -33.05 2.96
N GLY A 314 14.03 -34.06 3.76
CA GLY A 314 13.98 -35.44 3.32
C GLY A 314 13.08 -36.31 4.21
N GLU A 315 11.90 -36.63 3.65
CA GLU A 315 11.03 -37.77 3.99
C GLU A 315 10.18 -37.68 5.28
N PHE A 316 9.00 -37.07 5.16
CA PHE A 316 7.78 -37.77 5.59
C PHE A 316 7.16 -38.37 4.33
N ALA A 317 7.28 -39.69 4.19
CA ALA A 317 6.64 -40.45 3.13
C ALA A 317 5.12 -40.37 3.32
N VAL A 318 4.44 -39.76 2.34
CA VAL A 318 3.01 -39.98 2.11
C VAL A 318 2.94 -40.83 0.85
N GLU A 319 2.53 -42.08 1.01
CA GLU A 319 2.31 -43.01 -0.11
C GLU A 319 1.29 -42.39 -1.08
N GLU A 320 1.73 -42.13 -2.32
CA GLU A 320 0.85 -41.80 -3.42
C GLU A 320 0.01 -43.04 -3.76
N MET A 321 -1.32 -42.90 -3.64
CA MET A 321 -2.25 -43.78 -4.34
C MET A 321 -2.95 -42.95 -5.41
N ASP A 322 -2.59 -43.23 -6.66
CA ASP A 322 -3.27 -42.79 -7.88
C ASP A 322 -4.79 -42.93 -7.74
N GLU A 323 -5.55 -41.89 -8.11
CA GLU A 323 -6.75 -41.99 -8.97
C GLU A 323 -7.13 -40.63 -9.55
N GLU A 324 -7.80 -40.70 -10.70
CA GLU A 324 -7.91 -39.72 -11.78
C GLU A 324 -8.69 -38.42 -11.47
N ALA A 325 -8.34 -37.37 -12.22
CA ALA A 325 -9.05 -36.08 -12.24
C ALA A 325 -10.53 -36.22 -12.66
N PRO A 326 -11.44 -35.29 -12.24
CA PRO A 326 -11.59 -34.08 -13.05
C PRO A 326 -12.02 -32.79 -12.30
N ASN A 327 -11.46 -31.66 -12.77
CA ASN A 327 -12.08 -30.36 -13.01
C ASN A 327 -13.12 -29.79 -12.00
N GLN A 328 -12.77 -28.74 -11.25
CA GLN A 328 -13.73 -27.67 -10.89
C GLN A 328 -13.06 -26.34 -10.49
N LYS A 329 -13.54 -25.27 -11.15
CA LYS A 329 -13.28 -23.85 -10.86
C LYS A 329 -13.61 -23.52 -9.40
N ARG A 330 -12.77 -22.74 -8.72
CA ARG A 330 -13.20 -21.92 -7.57
C ARG A 330 -12.52 -20.55 -7.54
N ASN A 331 -13.39 -19.53 -7.53
CA ASN A 331 -13.12 -18.16 -7.11
C ASN A 331 -12.51 -18.16 -5.70
N GLY A 332 -11.40 -17.45 -5.53
CA GLY A 332 -10.86 -17.08 -4.22
C GLY A 332 -10.80 -15.57 -4.09
N LYS A 333 -11.71 -14.99 -3.30
CA LYS A 333 -11.57 -13.64 -2.76
C LYS A 333 -10.34 -13.64 -1.85
N SER A 334 -9.31 -12.87 -2.21
CA SER A 334 -8.22 -12.55 -1.29
C SER A 334 -8.72 -11.52 -0.28
N VAL A 335 -8.90 -11.96 0.96
CA VAL A 335 -8.99 -11.07 2.11
C VAL A 335 -7.58 -10.51 2.29
N LYS A 336 -7.37 -9.24 1.94
CA LYS A 336 -6.15 -8.50 2.29
C LYS A 336 -6.19 -8.25 3.79
N ALA A 337 -5.37 -8.94 4.54
CA ALA A 337 -4.96 -8.53 5.87
C ALA A 337 -3.53 -7.98 5.73
N ASP A 338 -3.35 -6.70 6.07
CA ASP A 338 -2.03 -6.10 6.26
C ASP A 338 -1.40 -6.76 7.48
N TYR A 339 -0.42 -7.61 7.25
CA TYR A 339 0.55 -8.03 8.25
C TYR A 339 1.91 -7.70 7.66
N ASP A 340 2.71 -6.87 8.32
CA ASP A 340 4.05 -6.55 7.86
C ASP A 340 4.94 -7.80 7.99
N PHE A 341 5.40 -8.32 6.85
CA PHE A 341 6.21 -9.55 6.75
C PHE A 341 7.73 -9.26 6.79
N SER A 342 8.14 -8.01 6.98
CA SER A 342 9.54 -7.56 7.00
C SER A 342 10.44 -8.38 7.94
N ASP A 343 9.90 -8.82 9.08
CA ASP A 343 10.66 -9.55 10.10
C ASP A 343 10.74 -11.07 9.90
N LEU A 344 10.06 -11.62 8.90
CA LEU A 344 10.04 -13.07 8.59
C LEU A 344 11.04 -13.46 7.48
N VAL A 345 11.84 -12.51 7.01
CA VAL A 345 12.81 -12.73 5.94
C VAL A 345 14.05 -13.49 6.46
N PRO A 346 14.48 -14.58 5.80
CA PRO A 346 15.68 -15.30 6.17
C PRO A 346 16.92 -14.40 6.26
N ARG A 347 17.77 -14.62 7.28
CA ARG A 347 18.99 -13.82 7.57
C ARG A 347 20.03 -13.76 6.42
N GLY A 348 19.85 -14.52 5.34
CA GLY A 348 20.77 -14.62 4.20
C GLY A 348 20.43 -13.77 2.96
N LYS A 349 19.34 -13.00 2.94
CA LYS A 349 18.90 -12.21 1.76
C LYS A 349 19.01 -10.70 2.00
N GLU A 350 20.24 -10.20 1.95
CA GLU A 350 20.59 -8.81 2.24
C GLU A 350 19.91 -7.82 1.27
N GLU A 351 19.92 -8.13 -0.02
CA GLU A 351 19.32 -7.29 -1.06
C GLU A 351 17.79 -7.23 -0.95
N LEU A 352 17.15 -8.32 -0.51
CA LEU A 352 15.71 -8.35 -0.24
C LEU A 352 15.36 -7.48 0.97
N ARG A 353 16.18 -7.51 2.03
CA ARG A 353 16.00 -6.66 3.22
C ARG A 353 16.13 -5.19 2.89
N GLU A 354 17.12 -4.83 2.07
CA GLU A 354 17.29 -3.45 1.59
C GLU A 354 16.09 -2.99 0.74
N ALA A 355 15.56 -3.86 -0.13
CA ALA A 355 14.36 -3.56 -0.92
C ALA A 355 13.12 -3.38 -0.03
N MET A 356 12.94 -4.23 0.98
CA MET A 356 11.84 -4.10 1.94
C MET A 356 12.00 -2.84 2.78
N ALA A 357 13.20 -2.54 3.28
CA ALA A 357 13.47 -1.32 4.03
C ALA A 357 13.13 -0.06 3.23
N LEU A 358 13.50 0.00 1.95
CA LEU A 358 13.13 1.09 1.06
C LEU A 358 11.61 1.25 0.92
N LEU A 359 10.91 0.15 0.64
CA LEU A 359 9.46 0.18 0.45
C LEU A 359 8.72 0.56 1.73
N THR A 360 9.09 -0.04 2.86
CA THR A 360 8.54 0.30 4.18
C THR A 360 8.82 1.76 4.51
N ALA A 361 10.03 2.27 4.29
CA ALA A 361 10.36 3.67 4.53
C ALA A 361 9.50 4.62 3.68
N GLN A 362 9.25 4.30 2.41
CA GLN A 362 8.40 5.10 1.54
C GLN A 362 6.93 5.04 1.96
N GLN A 363 6.43 3.86 2.35
CA GLN A 363 5.08 3.70 2.87
C GLN A 363 4.89 4.52 4.15
N THR A 364 5.76 4.34 5.15
CA THR A 364 5.69 5.08 6.41
C THR A 364 5.83 6.59 6.19
N SER A 365 6.68 7.03 5.26
CA SER A 365 6.78 8.46 4.91
C SER A 365 5.47 9.03 4.39
N LEU A 366 4.78 8.28 3.52
CA LEU A 366 3.48 8.67 2.98
C LEU A 366 2.41 8.68 4.06
N GLU A 367 2.37 7.67 4.92
CA GLU A 367 1.44 7.60 6.06
C GLU A 367 1.60 8.80 6.99
N ILE A 368 2.84 9.13 7.36
CA ILE A 368 3.13 10.31 8.19
C ILE A 368 2.65 11.60 7.50
N ILE A 369 2.92 11.78 6.21
CA ILE A 369 2.48 12.96 5.46
C ILE A 369 0.96 13.03 5.35
N VAL A 370 0.28 11.90 5.13
CA VAL A 370 -1.19 11.84 5.12
C VAL A 370 -1.74 12.23 6.49
N ASN A 371 -1.18 11.68 7.57
CA ASN A 371 -1.56 12.05 8.94
C ASN A 371 -1.24 13.53 9.27
N MET A 372 -0.21 14.13 8.65
CA MET A 372 0.03 15.58 8.73
C MET A 372 -1.05 16.40 8.03
N CYS A 373 -1.66 15.85 6.98
CA CYS A 373 -2.62 16.54 6.13
C CYS A 373 -4.08 16.37 6.55
N CYS A 374 -4.36 15.37 7.38
CA CYS A 374 -5.67 15.14 7.98
C CYS A 374 -5.71 15.77 9.38
N SER A 375 -6.52 16.81 9.58
CA SER A 375 -6.80 17.35 10.91
C SER A 375 -7.85 16.48 11.62
N ASP A 376 -7.57 16.04 12.85
CA ASP A 376 -8.53 15.33 13.71
C ASP A 376 -9.65 16.22 14.28
N ASP A 377 -9.59 17.54 14.07
CA ASP A 377 -10.68 18.44 14.45
C ASP A 377 -11.76 18.43 13.37
N PRO A 378 -12.97 17.91 13.63
CA PRO A 378 -14.13 18.32 12.87
C PRO A 378 -14.31 19.82 13.16
N SER A 379 -14.02 20.67 12.17
CA SER A 379 -14.43 22.07 12.24
C SER A 379 -15.96 22.10 12.16
N ASP A 380 -16.61 21.98 13.31
CA ASP A 380 -18.07 21.99 13.50
C ASP A 380 -18.66 23.40 13.31
N ASP A 381 -17.89 24.37 12.80
CA ASP A 381 -18.20 25.81 12.83
C ASP A 381 -18.40 26.47 11.46
N GLU A 382 -18.84 25.76 10.40
CA GLU A 382 -19.25 26.41 9.13
C GLU A 382 -20.54 25.85 8.50
N TRP A 383 -21.50 25.38 9.31
CA TRP A 383 -22.87 25.09 8.85
C TRP A 383 -23.95 25.99 9.49
N GLU A 384 -23.56 27.17 9.97
CA GLU A 384 -24.53 28.21 10.32
C GLU A 384 -24.99 28.93 9.04
N GLU A 385 -26.12 28.43 8.54
CA GLU A 385 -27.18 29.11 7.79
C GLU A 385 -26.87 30.49 7.17
N GLU A 386 -26.81 30.54 5.84
CA GLU A 386 -27.36 31.69 5.12
C GLU A 386 -28.42 31.23 4.11
N SER A 387 -29.61 30.97 4.64
CA SER A 387 -30.85 31.08 3.90
C SER A 387 -31.68 32.22 4.51
N SER A 388 -31.62 33.43 3.91
CA SER A 388 -32.78 34.34 3.82
C SER A 388 -32.46 35.59 3.00
N SER A 389 -33.20 35.75 1.91
CA SER A 389 -33.59 36.98 1.21
C SER A 389 -33.64 38.27 2.05
N ASP A 390 -33.24 39.44 1.51
CA ASP A 390 -34.09 40.37 0.72
C ASP A 390 -33.47 41.78 0.61
N GLU A 391 -33.67 42.42 -0.55
CA GLU A 391 -33.57 43.84 -0.93
C GLU A 391 -32.45 44.81 -0.42
N SER A 392 -31.83 45.45 -1.43
CA SER A 392 -31.58 46.90 -1.59
C SER A 392 -30.16 47.50 -1.43
N ASP A 393 -29.79 48.12 -2.55
CA ASP A 393 -29.20 49.46 -2.71
C ASP A 393 -27.68 49.62 -2.97
N MET A 394 -27.44 50.55 -3.88
CA MET A 394 -26.26 50.83 -4.70
C MET A 394 -25.09 51.50 -3.96
N GLY A 395 -23.86 51.22 -4.40
CA GLY A 395 -22.70 52.09 -4.17
C GLY A 395 -21.39 51.50 -4.68
N PRO A 396 -20.58 52.21 -5.50
CA PRO A 396 -19.36 51.69 -6.10
C PRO A 396 -18.11 51.95 -5.24
N ASP A 397 -17.02 51.28 -5.60
CA ASP A 397 -15.63 51.46 -5.17
C ASP A 397 -15.16 50.76 -3.89
N SER A 398 -14.51 49.61 -4.06
CA SER A 398 -13.16 49.41 -3.51
C SER A 398 -12.45 48.28 -4.24
N LEU A 399 -11.64 48.66 -5.23
CA LEU A 399 -10.58 47.83 -5.78
C LEU A 399 -9.52 47.55 -4.70
N CYS A 400 -8.93 46.35 -4.80
CA CYS A 400 -7.62 45.96 -4.25
C CYS A 400 -7.60 45.44 -2.80
N ASP A 401 -7.87 44.16 -2.60
CA ASP A 401 -6.80 43.24 -2.18
C ASP A 401 -7.18 41.80 -2.59
N GLY A 402 -6.47 41.26 -3.58
CA GLY A 402 -6.83 40.03 -4.27
C GLY A 402 -5.65 39.09 -4.39
N VAL A 403 -5.04 38.67 -3.28
CA VAL A 403 -4.11 37.51 -3.25
C VAL A 403 -4.07 36.77 -1.89
N SER A 404 -5.00 36.99 -0.96
CA SER A 404 -4.97 36.27 0.33
C SER A 404 -6.36 35.79 0.73
N ASN A 405 -6.71 34.58 0.30
CA ASN A 405 -7.61 33.63 0.97
C ASN A 405 -8.02 32.53 -0.02
N LEU A 406 -7.03 31.88 -0.65
CA LEU A 406 -7.25 30.51 -1.10
C LEU A 406 -7.30 29.69 0.20
N MET A 407 -8.52 29.46 0.70
CA MET A 407 -8.76 28.44 1.72
C MET A 407 -8.11 27.16 1.21
N SER A 408 -7.05 26.73 1.91
CA SER A 408 -6.36 25.48 1.59
C SER A 408 -7.38 24.35 1.73
N PRO A 409 -7.58 23.50 0.70
CA PRO A 409 -8.52 22.37 0.77
C PRO A 409 -8.07 21.26 1.73
N LEU A 410 -6.94 21.46 2.40
CA LEU A 410 -6.42 20.67 3.49
C LEU A 410 -6.32 21.61 4.70
N CYS A 411 -6.95 21.27 5.83
CA CYS A 411 -6.89 22.02 7.10
C CYS A 411 -5.48 21.97 7.72
N LEU A 412 -4.48 22.52 7.03
CA LEU A 412 -3.07 22.51 7.41
C LEU A 412 -2.74 23.74 8.25
N SER A 413 -1.90 23.59 9.28
CA SER A 413 -1.29 24.76 9.92
C SER A 413 -0.36 25.49 8.94
N ALA A 414 -0.18 26.80 9.11
CA ALA A 414 0.66 27.62 8.23
C ALA A 414 2.12 27.11 8.19
N GLU A 415 2.60 26.54 9.29
CA GLU A 415 3.93 25.94 9.40
C GLU A 415 4.05 24.65 8.58
N VAL A 416 3.04 23.77 8.63
CA VAL A 416 3.01 22.51 7.86
C VAL A 416 2.87 22.82 6.37
N HIS A 417 1.97 23.73 6.01
CA HIS A 417 1.78 24.17 4.63
C HIS A 417 3.06 24.81 4.06
N GLY A 418 3.71 25.72 4.79
CA GLY A 418 4.95 26.36 4.37
C GLY A 418 6.11 25.38 4.21
N ALA A 419 6.24 24.40 5.10
CA ALA A 419 7.30 23.41 5.02
C ALA A 419 7.05 22.38 3.90
N LEU A 420 5.80 21.94 3.67
CA LEU A 420 5.45 21.08 2.52
C LEU A 420 5.78 21.75 1.19
N ILE A 421 5.51 23.05 1.05
CA ILE A 421 5.86 23.85 -0.14
C ILE A 421 7.39 23.95 -0.28
N ASN A 422 8.12 24.26 0.80
CA ASN A 422 9.58 24.38 0.79
C ASN A 422 10.29 23.11 0.32
N TYR A 423 9.79 21.93 0.72
CA TYR A 423 10.34 20.65 0.28
C TYR A 423 9.72 20.12 -1.02
N SER A 424 8.82 20.86 -1.67
CA SER A 424 8.15 20.44 -2.91
C SER A 424 7.43 19.08 -2.83
N ILE A 425 7.10 18.62 -1.61
CA ILE A 425 6.44 17.33 -1.35
C ILE A 425 5.08 17.22 -2.09
N PRO A 426 4.24 18.27 -2.15
CA PRO A 426 2.98 18.22 -2.89
C PRO A 426 3.15 18.15 -4.41
N ALA A 427 4.27 18.61 -4.98
CA ALA A 427 4.30 19.04 -6.37
C ALA A 427 4.62 17.95 -7.41
N LYS A 428 5.11 16.76 -7.00
CA LYS A 428 5.51 15.73 -7.99
C LYS A 428 5.18 14.28 -7.63
N ARG A 429 5.51 13.80 -6.42
CA ARG A 429 5.46 12.34 -6.14
C ARG A 429 4.27 11.87 -5.31
N VAL A 430 3.79 12.65 -4.34
CA VAL A 430 2.62 12.28 -3.52
C VAL A 430 1.35 12.29 -4.38
N GLN A 431 1.18 13.31 -5.24
CA GLN A 431 0.03 13.36 -6.13
C GLN A 431 0.05 12.21 -7.15
N SER A 432 1.18 11.95 -7.83
CA SER A 432 1.28 10.83 -8.79
C SER A 432 0.95 9.46 -8.14
N ARG A 433 1.46 9.21 -6.92
CA ARG A 433 1.20 7.95 -6.20
C ARG A 433 -0.20 7.88 -5.58
N ALA A 434 -0.73 8.97 -5.05
CA ALA A 434 -2.12 9.05 -4.60
C ALA A 434 -3.10 8.83 -5.76
N LEU A 435 -2.77 9.35 -6.95
CA LEU A 435 -3.55 9.15 -8.18
C LEU A 435 -3.42 7.71 -8.70
N THR A 436 -2.25 7.08 -8.57
CA THR A 436 -2.07 5.65 -8.88
C THR A 436 -2.83 4.74 -7.89
N CYS A 437 -2.88 5.12 -6.62
CA CYS A 437 -3.70 4.46 -5.60
C CYS A 437 -5.19 4.64 -5.93
N LEU A 438 -5.62 5.86 -6.27
CA LEU A 438 -6.97 6.17 -6.71
C LEU A 438 -7.35 5.36 -7.97
N HIS A 439 -6.46 5.26 -8.96
CA HIS A 439 -6.63 4.38 -10.11
C HIS A 439 -6.91 2.92 -9.70
N SER A 440 -6.11 2.39 -8.77
CA SER A 440 -6.23 1.01 -8.28
C SER A 440 -7.52 0.77 -7.50
N ILE A 441 -7.92 1.74 -6.66
CA ILE A 441 -9.18 1.75 -5.90
C ILE A 441 -10.37 1.77 -6.87
N LEU A 442 -10.38 2.71 -7.82
CA LEU A 442 -11.42 2.83 -8.84
C LEU A 442 -11.51 1.60 -9.75
N SER A 443 -10.41 0.89 -9.97
CA SER A 443 -10.42 -0.33 -10.80
C SER A 443 -11.00 -1.55 -10.07
N SER A 444 -11.17 -1.49 -8.74
CA SER A 444 -11.51 -2.65 -7.90
C SER A 444 -12.73 -2.48 -6.99
N MET A 445 -13.14 -1.25 -6.69
CA MET A 445 -14.26 -0.95 -5.79
C MET A 445 -15.56 -0.63 -6.53
N ASP A 446 -16.69 -0.87 -5.88
CA ASP A 446 -18.01 -0.52 -6.41
C ASP A 446 -18.35 0.96 -6.16
N ALA A 447 -19.16 1.54 -7.05
CA ALA A 447 -19.53 2.96 -7.03
C ALA A 447 -20.26 3.41 -5.75
N GLU A 448 -20.98 2.50 -5.07
CA GLU A 448 -21.75 2.82 -3.86
C GLU A 448 -20.80 2.97 -2.66
N SER A 449 -19.78 2.10 -2.57
CA SER A 449 -18.71 2.19 -1.57
C SER A 449 -17.83 3.45 -1.70
N LEU A 450 -17.87 4.12 -2.85
CA LEU A 450 -17.08 5.34 -3.14
C LEU A 450 -17.89 6.64 -3.00
N GLY A 451 -19.03 6.60 -2.34
CA GLY A 451 -19.87 7.78 -2.10
C GLY A 451 -20.96 8.03 -3.16
N GLY A 452 -21.14 7.10 -4.10
CA GLY A 452 -22.22 7.15 -5.09
C GLY A 452 -21.99 8.12 -6.26
N PRO A 453 -22.99 8.29 -7.14
CA PRO A 453 -22.82 9.03 -8.40
C PRO A 453 -22.35 10.48 -8.27
N ALA A 454 -22.84 11.21 -7.25
CA ALA A 454 -22.44 12.60 -7.02
C ALA A 454 -20.95 12.72 -6.67
N ALA A 455 -20.46 11.89 -5.73
CA ALA A 455 -19.05 11.87 -5.35
C ALA A 455 -18.12 11.52 -6.52
N LEU A 456 -18.54 10.60 -7.40
CA LEU A 456 -17.77 10.24 -8.59
C LEU A 456 -17.71 11.38 -9.61
N GLN A 457 -18.80 12.14 -9.79
CA GLN A 457 -18.83 13.31 -10.66
C GLN A 457 -17.96 14.45 -10.10
N ASP A 458 -18.01 14.69 -8.79
CA ASP A 458 -17.16 15.68 -8.13
C ASP A 458 -15.68 15.30 -8.24
N ALA A 459 -15.34 14.02 -8.01
CA ALA A 459 -13.98 13.52 -8.21
C ALA A 459 -13.50 13.70 -9.65
N ALA A 460 -14.36 13.47 -10.65
CA ALA A 460 -14.02 13.63 -12.05
C ALA A 460 -13.78 15.11 -12.41
N GLN A 461 -14.56 16.01 -11.82
CA GLN A 461 -14.36 17.45 -11.97
C GLN A 461 -13.03 17.89 -11.34
N HIS A 462 -12.69 17.39 -10.15
CA HIS A 462 -11.41 17.68 -9.49
C HIS A 462 -10.20 17.14 -10.26
N LEU A 463 -10.24 15.89 -10.74
CA LEU A 463 -9.16 15.36 -11.59
C LEU A 463 -9.02 16.17 -12.88
N SER A 464 -10.14 16.61 -13.44
CA SER A 464 -10.12 17.45 -14.64
C SER A 464 -9.53 18.83 -14.39
N THR A 465 -9.71 19.46 -13.23
CA THR A 465 -9.06 20.75 -12.92
C THR A 465 -7.56 20.58 -12.68
N LEU A 466 -7.10 19.44 -12.17
CA LEU A 466 -5.68 19.15 -12.02
C LEU A 466 -4.94 19.03 -13.37
N VAL A 467 -5.59 18.48 -14.41
CA VAL A 467 -4.99 18.37 -15.75
C VAL A 467 -5.19 19.64 -16.58
N PHE A 468 -6.38 20.27 -16.48
CA PHE A 468 -6.83 21.31 -17.43
C PHE A 468 -7.12 22.68 -16.79
N GLY A 469 -6.89 22.86 -15.48
CA GLY A 469 -7.10 24.13 -14.79
C GLY A 469 -5.99 25.16 -15.00
N ALA A 470 -4.80 24.73 -15.42
CA ALA A 470 -3.70 25.60 -15.78
C ALA A 470 -3.71 25.93 -17.28
N ALA A 471 -3.19 27.11 -17.66
CA ALA A 471 -3.13 27.56 -19.05
C ALA A 471 -2.19 26.71 -19.95
N GLU A 472 -1.30 25.91 -19.34
CA GLU A 472 -0.43 24.95 -20.02
C GLU A 472 -0.56 23.58 -19.34
N ILE A 473 -0.51 22.51 -20.14
CA ILE A 473 -0.50 21.12 -19.65
C ILE A 473 0.75 20.93 -18.76
N PRO A 474 0.62 20.27 -17.59
CA PRO A 474 1.77 19.95 -16.74
C PRO A 474 2.89 19.28 -17.54
N LYS A 475 4.12 19.81 -17.43
CA LYS A 475 5.32 19.27 -18.11
C LYS A 475 5.90 18.05 -17.42
N ASP A 476 5.37 17.69 -16.25
CA ASP A 476 5.81 16.53 -15.49
C ASP A 476 5.11 15.27 -16.05
N GLU A 477 5.90 14.45 -16.76
CA GLU A 477 5.42 13.27 -17.49
C GLU A 477 4.79 12.22 -16.57
N GLU A 478 5.38 12.00 -15.39
CA GLU A 478 4.93 10.99 -14.42
C GLU A 478 3.62 11.43 -13.74
N PHE A 479 3.54 12.70 -13.34
CA PHE A 479 2.30 13.27 -12.83
C PHE A 479 1.18 13.21 -13.87
N LEU A 480 1.47 13.63 -15.10
CA LEU A 480 0.48 13.64 -16.18
C LEU A 480 -0.03 12.23 -16.49
N GLU A 481 0.84 11.23 -16.51
CA GLU A 481 0.47 9.82 -16.67
C GLU A 481 -0.45 9.33 -15.53
N ALA A 482 -0.11 9.64 -14.28
CA ALA A 482 -0.89 9.22 -13.13
C ALA A 482 -2.28 9.86 -13.08
N VAL A 483 -2.39 11.18 -13.30
CA VAL A 483 -3.69 11.88 -13.28
C VAL A 483 -4.58 11.35 -14.40
N ILE A 484 -4.05 11.23 -15.62
CA ILE A 484 -4.84 10.77 -16.78
C ILE A 484 -5.23 9.29 -16.60
N SER A 485 -4.38 8.45 -16.01
CA SER A 485 -4.72 7.05 -15.69
C SER A 485 -5.85 6.92 -14.67
N ALA A 486 -5.80 7.73 -13.61
CA ALA A 486 -6.85 7.80 -12.59
C ALA A 486 -8.17 8.29 -13.20
N MET A 487 -8.10 9.37 -13.99
CA MET A 487 -9.24 9.96 -14.69
C MET A 487 -9.90 8.97 -15.65
N ARG A 488 -9.11 8.21 -16.42
CA ARG A 488 -9.61 7.13 -17.29
C ARG A 488 -10.44 6.12 -16.52
N SER A 489 -9.95 5.69 -15.36
CA SER A 489 -10.58 4.62 -14.58
C SER A 489 -11.85 5.10 -13.90
N LEU A 490 -11.86 6.36 -13.45
CA LEU A 490 -13.04 7.01 -12.94
C LEU A 490 -14.13 7.13 -14.01
N LEU A 491 -13.78 7.62 -15.20
CA LEU A 491 -14.73 7.77 -16.31
C LEU A 491 -15.23 6.42 -16.82
N GLN A 492 -14.38 5.39 -16.83
CA GLN A 492 -14.81 4.02 -17.13
C GLN A 492 -15.85 3.51 -16.13
N MET A 493 -15.66 3.80 -14.83
CA MET A 493 -16.62 3.45 -13.79
C MET A 493 -17.95 4.19 -13.99
N ILE A 494 -17.89 5.51 -14.19
CA ILE A 494 -19.05 6.37 -14.48
C ILE A 494 -19.85 5.82 -15.67
N ALA A 495 -19.17 5.52 -16.78
CA ALA A 495 -19.79 4.96 -17.98
C ALA A 495 -20.42 3.58 -17.73
N SER A 496 -19.74 2.69 -17.00
CA SER A 496 -20.25 1.33 -16.71
C SER A 496 -21.54 1.33 -15.86
N LYS A 497 -21.75 2.40 -15.09
CA LYS A 497 -22.93 2.60 -14.24
C LYS A 497 -24.02 3.46 -14.88
N ASN A 498 -23.85 3.84 -16.16
CA ASN A 498 -24.74 4.77 -16.88
C ASN A 498 -24.94 6.11 -16.14
N ILE A 499 -23.91 6.57 -15.42
CA ILE A 499 -23.91 7.91 -14.83
C ILE A 499 -23.64 8.91 -15.96
N PRO A 500 -24.35 10.05 -16.03
CA PRO A 500 -24.14 11.05 -17.07
C PRO A 500 -22.68 11.52 -17.13
N GLN A 501 -22.18 11.68 -18.36
CA GLN A 501 -20.85 12.18 -18.64
C GLN A 501 -20.66 13.60 -18.05
N CYS A 502 -19.52 13.83 -17.41
CA CYS A 502 -19.25 15.07 -16.66
C CYS A 502 -18.19 16.00 -17.30
N MET A 503 -17.60 15.64 -18.44
CA MET A 503 -16.59 16.49 -19.09
C MET A 503 -17.19 17.50 -20.08
N THR A 504 -16.60 18.69 -20.11
CA THR A 504 -16.93 19.77 -21.05
C THR A 504 -16.25 19.60 -22.41
N PRO A 505 -16.80 20.19 -23.48
CA PRO A 505 -16.17 20.18 -24.80
C PRO A 505 -14.74 20.74 -24.81
N GLN A 506 -14.45 21.75 -23.98
CA GLN A 506 -13.12 22.34 -23.85
C GLN A 506 -12.11 21.35 -23.26
N GLN A 507 -12.50 20.61 -22.21
CA GLN A 507 -11.65 19.57 -21.62
C GLN A 507 -11.38 18.43 -22.61
N LEU A 508 -12.36 18.07 -23.45
CA LEU A 508 -12.21 17.07 -24.50
C LEU A 508 -11.28 17.53 -25.63
N MET A 509 -11.27 18.83 -25.95
CA MET A 509 -10.28 19.39 -26.88
C MET A 509 -8.86 19.29 -26.31
N SER A 510 -8.67 19.62 -25.03
CA SER A 510 -7.36 19.48 -24.36
C SER A 510 -6.88 18.03 -24.33
N LEU A 511 -7.77 17.06 -24.06
CA LEU A 511 -7.45 15.63 -24.18
C LEU A 511 -7.08 15.22 -25.60
N SER A 512 -7.77 15.76 -26.61
CA SER A 512 -7.45 15.52 -28.02
C SER A 512 -6.06 16.06 -28.40
N GLU A 513 -5.67 17.18 -27.82
CA GLU A 513 -4.32 17.72 -27.97
C GLU A 513 -3.28 16.82 -27.27
N ALA A 514 -3.54 16.38 -26.03
CA ALA A 514 -2.67 15.45 -25.32
C ALA A 514 -2.49 14.13 -26.10
N ALA A 515 -3.58 13.57 -26.63
CA ALA A 515 -3.59 12.34 -27.43
C ALA A 515 -2.78 12.45 -28.74
N THR A 516 -2.56 13.66 -29.27
CA THR A 516 -1.88 13.87 -30.55
C THR A 516 -0.47 14.43 -30.42
N ARG A 517 -0.15 15.14 -29.33
CA ARG A 517 1.09 15.91 -29.18
C ARG A 517 1.97 15.51 -28.00
N CYS A 518 1.47 14.74 -27.04
CA CYS A 518 2.28 14.35 -25.88
C CYS A 518 3.38 13.37 -26.30
N ASP A 519 4.61 13.57 -25.84
CA ASP A 519 5.74 12.69 -26.15
C ASP A 519 5.61 11.31 -25.48
N VAL A 520 4.90 11.26 -24.34
CA VAL A 520 4.70 10.05 -23.53
C VAL A 520 3.63 9.14 -24.12
N VAL A 521 4.01 7.90 -24.46
CA VAL A 521 3.12 6.92 -25.12
C VAL A 521 1.93 6.54 -24.23
N SER A 522 2.16 6.26 -22.94
CA SER A 522 1.12 5.89 -21.97
C SER A 522 0.06 6.98 -21.80
N VAL A 523 0.47 8.24 -21.72
CA VAL A 523 -0.43 9.41 -21.72
C VAL A 523 -1.30 9.42 -22.97
N ARG A 524 -0.71 9.23 -24.16
CA ARG A 524 -1.48 9.19 -25.41
C ARG A 524 -2.50 8.04 -25.42
N VAL A 525 -2.11 6.84 -25.00
CA VAL A 525 -3.01 5.69 -24.87
C VAL A 525 -4.18 6.02 -23.93
N ASN A 526 -3.89 6.54 -22.74
CA ASN A 526 -4.94 6.86 -21.77
C ASN A 526 -5.87 7.99 -22.24
N ALA A 527 -5.33 9.02 -22.90
CA ALA A 527 -6.13 10.11 -23.45
C ALA A 527 -7.08 9.62 -24.57
N VAL A 528 -6.58 8.75 -25.45
CA VAL A 528 -7.39 8.08 -26.48
C VAL A 528 -8.51 7.25 -25.87
N ALA A 529 -8.21 6.47 -24.83
CA ALA A 529 -9.19 5.66 -24.13
C ALA A 529 -10.28 6.52 -23.48
N ILE A 530 -9.92 7.64 -22.82
CA ILE A 530 -10.90 8.58 -22.25
C ILE A 530 -11.84 9.11 -23.34
N LEU A 531 -11.29 9.54 -24.49
CA LEU A 531 -12.09 10.02 -25.62
C LEU A 531 -13.04 8.93 -26.13
N GLY A 532 -12.61 7.67 -26.15
CA GLY A 532 -13.43 6.51 -26.50
C GLY A 532 -14.60 6.29 -25.54
N ILE A 533 -14.30 6.23 -24.24
CA ILE A 533 -15.29 6.04 -23.16
C ILE A 533 -16.33 7.17 -23.21
N THR A 534 -15.88 8.42 -23.18
CA THR A 534 -16.76 9.59 -23.21
C THR A 534 -17.54 9.70 -24.52
N GLY A 535 -16.93 9.40 -25.66
CA GLY A 535 -17.65 9.43 -26.93
C GLY A 535 -18.75 8.37 -26.98
N SER A 536 -18.51 7.16 -26.44
CA SER A 536 -19.52 6.09 -26.40
C SER A 536 -20.73 6.42 -25.51
N THR A 537 -20.53 7.22 -24.46
CA THR A 537 -21.64 7.73 -23.63
C THR A 537 -22.39 8.85 -24.35
N LEU A 538 -21.66 9.81 -24.95
CA LEU A 538 -22.25 10.93 -25.68
C LEU A 538 -23.03 10.49 -26.92
N ALA A 539 -22.63 9.38 -27.57
CA ALA A 539 -23.33 8.80 -28.72
C ALA A 539 -24.82 8.49 -28.48
N LYS A 540 -25.20 8.30 -27.20
CA LYS A 540 -26.57 7.97 -26.77
C LYS A 540 -27.36 9.21 -26.32
N GLU A 541 -26.71 10.37 -26.20
CA GLU A 541 -27.29 11.63 -25.75
C GLU A 541 -27.59 12.54 -26.95
N LYS A 542 -28.76 13.19 -26.97
CA LYS A 542 -29.16 14.07 -28.07
C LYS A 542 -28.34 15.37 -28.10
N GLY A 543 -28.04 15.88 -29.29
CA GLY A 543 -27.36 17.16 -29.49
C GLY A 543 -25.84 17.09 -29.32
N THR A 544 -25.25 15.89 -29.36
CA THR A 544 -23.81 15.68 -29.16
C THR A 544 -23.03 15.45 -30.46
N ALA A 545 -23.68 15.44 -31.63
CA ALA A 545 -23.03 15.17 -32.92
C ALA A 545 -21.81 16.06 -33.21
N GLU A 546 -21.79 17.33 -32.79
CA GLU A 546 -20.63 18.21 -33.01
C GLU A 546 -19.42 17.77 -32.15
N THR A 547 -19.66 17.45 -30.88
CA THR A 547 -18.63 16.92 -29.97
C THR A 547 -18.12 15.56 -30.45
N LEU A 548 -19.01 14.68 -30.93
CA LEU A 548 -18.63 13.38 -31.51
C LEU A 548 -17.83 13.53 -32.80
N GLN A 549 -18.10 14.54 -33.62
CA GLN A 549 -17.26 14.86 -34.78
C GLN A 549 -15.85 15.30 -34.36
N MET A 550 -15.74 16.12 -33.32
CA MET A 550 -14.45 16.53 -32.76
C MET A 550 -13.66 15.30 -32.26
N ILE A 551 -14.28 14.48 -31.40
CA ILE A 551 -13.68 13.24 -30.88
C ILE A 551 -13.27 12.31 -32.04
N GLY A 552 -14.17 12.07 -32.98
CA GLY A 552 -13.91 11.19 -34.13
C GLY A 552 -12.76 11.66 -35.01
N ASN A 553 -12.65 12.97 -35.28
CA ASN A 553 -11.52 13.53 -36.03
C ASN A 553 -10.19 13.38 -35.28
N ALA A 554 -10.19 13.60 -33.96
CA ALA A 554 -8.99 13.42 -33.13
C ALA A 554 -8.54 11.95 -33.13
N LEU A 555 -9.45 11.02 -32.84
CA LEU A 555 -9.16 9.58 -32.86
C LEU A 555 -8.69 9.10 -34.23
N LEU A 556 -9.31 9.59 -35.32
CA LEU A 556 -8.90 9.25 -36.69
C LEU A 556 -7.51 9.79 -37.02
N ALA A 557 -7.17 10.99 -36.55
CA ALA A 557 -5.83 11.56 -36.70
C ALA A 557 -4.79 10.71 -35.99
N VAL A 558 -5.04 10.31 -34.73
CA VAL A 558 -4.16 9.42 -33.95
C VAL A 558 -4.01 8.06 -34.64
N ALA A 559 -5.12 7.40 -34.98
CA ALA A 559 -5.14 6.08 -35.63
C ALA A 559 -4.40 6.04 -36.98
N THR A 560 -4.25 7.19 -37.64
CA THR A 560 -3.59 7.30 -38.96
C THR A 560 -2.13 7.75 -38.85
N ARG A 561 -1.80 8.61 -37.89
CA ARG A 561 -0.53 9.36 -37.88
C ARG A 561 0.38 9.03 -36.72
N ASP A 562 -0.08 8.35 -35.66
CA ASP A 562 0.79 8.09 -34.50
C ASP A 562 1.97 7.18 -34.88
N ALA A 563 3.14 7.48 -34.34
CA ALA A 563 4.34 6.70 -34.57
C ALA A 563 4.21 5.30 -33.97
N ASP A 564 3.58 5.15 -32.80
CA ASP A 564 3.48 3.89 -32.08
C ASP A 564 2.24 3.07 -32.47
N LEU A 565 2.45 1.78 -32.75
CA LEU A 565 1.39 0.89 -33.23
C LEU A 565 0.32 0.59 -32.17
N VAL A 566 0.67 0.59 -30.87
CA VAL A 566 -0.28 0.37 -29.78
C VAL A 566 -1.25 1.54 -29.68
N VAL A 567 -0.75 2.78 -29.76
CA VAL A 567 -1.60 3.99 -29.76
C VAL A 567 -2.53 4.00 -30.98
N ASN A 568 -2.04 3.61 -32.16
CA ASN A 568 -2.89 3.44 -33.35
C ASN A 568 -4.00 2.39 -33.12
N GLY A 569 -3.67 1.29 -32.45
CA GLY A 569 -4.61 0.22 -32.12
C GLY A 569 -5.69 0.67 -31.14
N GLU A 570 -5.30 1.34 -30.06
CA GLU A 570 -6.22 1.91 -29.07
C GLU A 570 -7.17 2.92 -29.70
N ALA A 571 -6.67 3.79 -30.59
CA ALA A 571 -7.49 4.78 -31.28
C ALA A 571 -8.52 4.15 -32.22
N LEU A 572 -8.17 3.03 -32.85
CA LEU A 572 -9.12 2.25 -33.63
C LEU A 572 -10.19 1.59 -32.75
N ASP A 573 -9.82 1.04 -31.60
CA ASP A 573 -10.77 0.43 -30.66
C ASP A 573 -11.74 1.47 -30.11
N ALA A 574 -11.22 2.63 -29.69
CA ALA A 574 -12.02 3.78 -29.29
C ALA A 574 -12.98 4.25 -30.41
N LEU A 575 -12.54 4.27 -31.68
CA LEU A 575 -13.44 4.57 -32.80
C LEU A 575 -14.57 3.53 -32.93
N PHE A 576 -14.29 2.26 -32.66
CA PHE A 576 -15.33 1.23 -32.70
C PHE A 576 -16.35 1.44 -31.59
N ASP A 577 -15.90 1.81 -30.39
CA ASP A 577 -16.78 2.05 -29.25
C ASP A 577 -17.64 3.30 -29.41
N VAL A 578 -17.06 4.42 -29.89
CA VAL A 578 -17.79 5.68 -30.08
C VAL A 578 -18.84 5.56 -31.19
N PHE A 579 -18.52 4.85 -32.26
CA PHE A 579 -19.36 4.76 -33.46
C PHE A 579 -20.07 3.42 -33.62
N ALA A 580 -20.13 2.61 -32.55
CA ALA A 580 -20.85 1.34 -32.55
C ALA A 580 -22.36 1.53 -32.70
N ASP A 581 -22.93 2.50 -31.98
CA ASP A 581 -24.38 2.65 -31.81
C ASP A 581 -24.74 4.10 -31.44
N GLY A 582 -25.91 4.58 -31.91
CA GLY A 582 -26.46 5.92 -31.62
C GLY A 582 -26.63 6.85 -32.84
N ASP A 583 -27.79 7.52 -32.93
CA ASP A 583 -28.16 8.41 -34.05
C ASP A 583 -27.18 9.58 -34.23
N GLU A 584 -26.67 10.12 -33.12
CA GLU A 584 -25.70 11.23 -33.12
C GLU A 584 -24.33 10.75 -33.60
N ALA A 585 -23.94 9.52 -33.23
CA ALA A 585 -22.72 8.89 -33.73
C ALA A 585 -22.81 8.58 -35.23
N GLU A 586 -23.95 8.10 -35.72
CA GLU A 586 -24.18 7.93 -37.16
C GLU A 586 -24.04 9.24 -37.95
N THR A 587 -24.63 10.31 -37.41
CA THR A 587 -24.58 11.65 -38.01
C THR A 587 -23.15 12.15 -38.04
N ALA A 588 -22.43 12.04 -36.92
CA ALA A 588 -21.03 12.42 -36.82
C ALA A 588 -20.14 11.59 -37.77
N ALA A 589 -20.34 10.26 -37.86
CA ALA A 589 -19.58 9.38 -38.74
C ALA A 589 -19.73 9.73 -40.22
N LYS A 590 -20.92 10.17 -40.64
CA LYS A 590 -21.18 10.69 -42.00
C LYS A 590 -20.42 12.00 -42.24
N ASN A 591 -20.50 12.93 -41.29
CA ASN A 591 -19.87 14.24 -41.40
C ASN A 591 -18.34 14.17 -41.47
N ILE A 592 -17.71 13.28 -40.70
CA ILE A 592 -16.24 13.08 -40.73
C ILE A 592 -15.77 12.13 -41.84
N GLN A 593 -16.69 11.62 -42.66
CA GLN A 593 -16.39 10.63 -43.72
C GLN A 593 -15.62 9.40 -43.19
N LEU A 594 -16.09 8.85 -42.07
CA LEU A 594 -15.40 7.78 -41.33
C LEU A 594 -15.17 6.51 -42.19
N LEU A 595 -16.18 6.08 -42.96
CA LEU A 595 -16.10 4.87 -43.78
C LEU A 595 -15.00 4.96 -44.86
N PRO A 596 -14.94 6.01 -45.73
CA PRO A 596 -13.82 6.21 -46.64
C PRO A 596 -12.46 6.22 -45.94
N ALA A 597 -12.35 6.90 -44.79
CA ALA A 597 -11.10 7.01 -44.05
C ALA A 597 -10.62 5.64 -43.52
N LEU A 598 -11.50 4.86 -42.90
CA LEU A 598 -11.16 3.52 -42.39
C LEU A 598 -10.80 2.54 -43.52
N LYS A 599 -11.44 2.66 -44.70
CA LYS A 599 -11.07 1.87 -45.89
C LYS A 599 -9.65 2.20 -46.37
N ALA A 600 -9.27 3.46 -46.35
CA ALA A 600 -7.91 3.88 -46.69
C ALA A 600 -6.89 3.43 -45.63
N LEU A 601 -7.26 3.47 -44.36
CA LEU A 601 -6.40 3.10 -43.23
C LEU A 601 -6.18 1.58 -43.10
N GLN A 602 -7.19 0.75 -43.39
CA GLN A 602 -7.12 -0.70 -43.25
C GLN A 602 -5.89 -1.37 -43.89
N PRO A 603 -5.53 -1.12 -45.17
CA PRO A 603 -4.33 -1.71 -45.76
C PRO A 603 -3.05 -1.18 -45.12
N VAL A 604 -3.02 0.09 -44.69
CA VAL A 604 -1.87 0.74 -44.04
C VAL A 604 -1.61 0.11 -42.67
N PHE A 605 -2.64 0.00 -41.83
CA PHE A 605 -2.54 -0.60 -40.50
C PHE A 605 -2.10 -2.07 -40.58
N LYS A 606 -2.66 -2.83 -41.53
CA LYS A 606 -2.25 -4.22 -41.79
C LYS A 606 -0.79 -4.33 -42.21
N ALA A 607 -0.30 -3.41 -43.04
CA ALA A 607 1.10 -3.38 -43.44
C ALA A 607 2.02 -3.01 -42.27
N LYS A 608 1.60 -2.06 -41.43
CA LYS A 608 2.34 -1.62 -40.23
C LYS A 608 2.51 -2.76 -39.22
N ILE A 609 1.44 -3.49 -38.90
CA ILE A 609 1.52 -4.71 -38.05
C ILE A 609 2.52 -5.73 -38.62
N ARG A 610 2.48 -5.99 -39.93
CA ARG A 610 3.39 -6.97 -40.55
C ARG A 610 4.86 -6.53 -40.52
N LYS A 611 5.12 -5.23 -40.66
CA LYS A 611 6.47 -4.65 -40.71
C LYS A 611 7.08 -4.51 -39.31
N GLU A 612 6.32 -4.02 -38.34
CA GLU A 612 6.80 -3.66 -37.00
C GLU A 612 6.52 -4.75 -35.97
N GLY A 613 5.56 -5.64 -36.20
CA GLY A 613 5.13 -6.63 -35.21
C GLY A 613 6.17 -7.70 -34.87
N ARG A 614 7.15 -7.96 -35.75
CA ARG A 614 8.22 -8.92 -35.45
C ARG A 614 9.37 -8.21 -34.74
N GLY A 615 9.46 -8.40 -33.42
CA GLY A 615 10.61 -7.99 -32.60
C GLY A 615 10.45 -6.70 -31.80
N LYS A 616 9.45 -5.85 -32.11
CA LYS A 616 9.21 -4.59 -31.38
C LYS A 616 8.12 -4.69 -30.28
N TYR A 617 7.17 -5.62 -30.41
CA TYR A 617 6.00 -5.71 -29.54
C TYR A 617 5.89 -7.10 -28.88
N SER A 618 5.33 -7.15 -27.67
CA SER A 618 5.14 -8.40 -26.92
C SER A 618 4.07 -9.30 -27.54
N PRO A 619 4.06 -10.62 -27.25
CA PRO A 619 3.01 -11.52 -27.72
C PRO A 619 1.60 -11.08 -27.30
N GLN A 620 1.43 -10.51 -26.10
CA GLN A 620 0.12 -10.00 -25.66
C GLN A 620 -0.32 -8.77 -26.46
N GLN A 621 0.60 -7.81 -26.69
CA GLN A 621 0.31 -6.61 -27.48
C GLN A 621 -0.07 -6.98 -28.92
N LEU A 622 0.64 -7.94 -29.53
CA LEU A 622 0.31 -8.43 -30.88
C LEU A 622 -1.06 -9.10 -30.93
N CYS A 623 -1.45 -9.84 -29.90
CA CYS A 623 -2.79 -10.43 -29.79
C CYS A 623 -3.88 -9.36 -29.82
N VAL A 624 -3.72 -8.30 -29.02
CA VAL A 624 -4.66 -7.16 -29.00
C VAL A 624 -4.73 -6.47 -30.37
N LEU A 625 -3.58 -6.17 -30.97
CA LEU A 625 -3.52 -5.53 -32.29
C LEU A 625 -4.14 -6.40 -33.41
N ASP A 626 -3.98 -7.71 -33.33
CA ASP A 626 -4.61 -8.64 -34.26
C ASP A 626 -6.13 -8.68 -34.09
N ASN A 627 -6.64 -8.57 -32.85
CA ASN A 627 -8.08 -8.41 -32.58
C ASN A 627 -8.61 -7.10 -33.17
N VAL A 628 -7.92 -5.97 -32.94
CA VAL A 628 -8.27 -4.67 -33.52
C VAL A 628 -8.30 -4.75 -35.06
N LYS A 629 -7.33 -5.42 -35.68
CA LYS A 629 -7.29 -5.63 -37.14
C LYS A 629 -8.51 -6.42 -37.65
N VAL A 630 -8.96 -7.44 -36.92
CA VAL A 630 -10.17 -8.21 -37.26
C VAL A 630 -11.42 -7.35 -37.07
N ASN A 631 -11.50 -6.61 -35.97
CA ASN A 631 -12.61 -5.71 -35.66
C ASN A 631 -12.73 -4.58 -36.67
N LEU A 632 -11.62 -3.98 -37.12
CA LEU A 632 -11.61 -2.97 -38.19
C LEU A 632 -12.30 -3.47 -39.46
N ARG A 633 -12.03 -4.71 -39.86
CA ARG A 633 -12.68 -5.31 -41.03
C ARG A 633 -14.18 -5.49 -40.83
N ARG A 634 -14.58 -5.95 -39.65
CA ARG A 634 -16.01 -6.13 -39.30
C ARG A 634 -16.73 -4.79 -39.25
N PHE A 635 -16.10 -3.79 -38.65
CA PHE A 635 -16.65 -2.44 -38.47
C PHE A 635 -16.81 -1.69 -39.80
N ILE A 636 -15.86 -1.80 -40.73
CA ILE A 636 -16.04 -1.30 -42.10
C ILE A 636 -17.26 -1.96 -42.75
N GLY A 637 -17.42 -3.28 -42.62
CA GLY A 637 -18.58 -4.00 -43.15
C GLY A 637 -19.91 -3.61 -42.48
N TYR A 638 -19.87 -3.19 -41.20
CA TYR A 638 -21.01 -2.61 -40.50
C TYR A 638 -21.39 -1.25 -41.09
N LEU A 639 -20.45 -0.31 -41.18
CA LEU A 639 -20.68 1.03 -41.75
C LEU A 639 -21.18 0.97 -43.20
N GLU A 640 -20.68 0.03 -44.02
CA GLU A 640 -21.17 -0.19 -45.38
C GLU A 640 -22.65 -0.57 -45.45
N LYS A 641 -23.15 -1.31 -44.46
CA LYS A 641 -24.57 -1.67 -44.37
C LYS A 641 -25.41 -0.48 -43.95
N MET A 642 -24.88 0.38 -43.08
CA MET A 642 -25.58 1.59 -42.63
C MET A 642 -25.74 2.62 -43.75
N VAL A 643 -24.72 2.81 -44.59
CA VAL A 643 -24.80 3.74 -45.74
C VAL A 643 -25.78 3.26 -46.82
N LYS A 644 -26.11 1.96 -46.84
CA LYS A 644 -27.08 1.37 -47.76
C LYS A 644 -28.52 1.38 -47.24
N LYS A 645 -28.72 1.65 -45.95
CA LYS A 645 -30.02 1.96 -45.36
C LYS A 645 -30.29 3.45 -45.52
#